data_AF-A0A4S2KUR3-F1
#
_entry.id   AF-A0A4S2KUR3-F1
#
_cell.length_a   1.000
_cell.length_b   1.000
_cell.length_c   1.000
_cell.angle_alpha   90.00
_cell.angle_beta   90.00
_cell.angle_gamma   90.00
#
_symmetry.space_group_name_H-M   'P 1'
#
loop_
_entity.id
_entity.type
_entity.pdbx_description
1 polymer ?
#
loop_
_entity_poly.entity_id
_entity_poly.type
_entity_poly.pdbx_seq_one_letter_code
_entity_poly.pdbx_strand_id
1 'polypeptide(L)'
;MSVDGEVISSIGNGLCVLIGIKRDDGAADIKYIVRKILNTKIFDDAKGKKWGASVADKKYEILCISQFTLYHVLKGNKLDFHRAMPAQESEPFYINFLTELRKEYVPELVKDGKFGAMMEVCIQNSGPVTLEIESPTKSTCNDNTGNVENKKMLTNKEIAGTEIKNTEDTSRVDKSKIDESSIPKNDISTNQRQTRESQTDHEDTETTEQLKNQLGVLMNQLATLSAEKSKMEANFQMDKKQLRSERDECEKVIKDLKDRLKKAQNVNHSEIENVKCKLIMERHDREKEHADFVKKMRELQKLLYDEQRSKEQLEGQLKTHLANKTQCKILEAELEITKTKLKQAEEAAKETPPHLLSLQAEMAVMKKQHLNAIREEQKRAAAAEQQARGSVIMHEARVAGLEARLAELSEIVGGYDRLRQQDQLAIQKLKDQLAALQDTEHSEVVTSSNHPEEIISKIKSLYTRLLDLDNKKRDSTYVKSLLNILDLRDEHPDYKEKYDALLQEFEDYKHQATCKYNMSSNVLRSTQQQRHSLSLMHDKDHDKTQLNLLKVHNSNLEERIRMINNEMISKERVLQEQLEHQQKLFQEERSKLEHTLHQKDNEYRNRISILEQQLLRQRERSMALVEEKDKEILTLKASFRALLPNKETSGTTENKAHLKRYENTIEPVTDLVTGLLTNDSPPILHYTQELARKEVQVSSSRKKILELEATMREQQREMLHMKEQQQEEIKKLKAHITRLEACKSREGANLEYLKNVFINYLTTNDASSKRHMLNAISTVLRFTSDELSKTKQYSTGSSEPQFLGINTNFTDSVQFVNGDSYEPIPIYRVLEFSQKAKLPEDKKLNDAYLVKMYRDMVTLSVMDKIMYESHRQGRISFYMTNTGEEAVQIGSAAALTLEDKIYAQYREAGVLLHRGYPLVKFMNQCYGNCEDDGKGRQMPVHYGSKELNFTTISSPLTTQLPQAVGAAYAFKLDKKNGCVVCYFGEGAASEGDAHAAFNFAATLSRNNGYAISTPAREQFKGDGIAAKGPAYGINTIRVDGNDVIAMYNVTKSAKKFCVTQQKPVLIEAMTYRLGHHSTSDDSTAYRSIDEIAQWNAHPPLAKFRLYLESLGLWCEKREQELINSTKKEILRAIEDAEQKSKPHWENLFTDVYKEIPDHIRKQMSLMEKHLEEFKEHYPLSSFTHTK
;
A
#
# COMPACT_ATOMS: atom_id res chain seq x y z
N MET A 1 -17.47 26.36 27.84
CA MET A 1 -16.45 25.52 28.49
C MET A 1 -17.18 24.57 29.44
N SER A 2 -16.88 23.29 29.36
CA SER A 2 -17.48 22.23 30.18
C SER A 2 -16.45 21.51 31.04
N VAL A 3 -16.91 20.88 32.12
CA VAL A 3 -16.18 19.87 32.92
C VAL A 3 -17.18 18.75 33.20
N ASP A 4 -16.76 17.50 33.01
CA ASP A 4 -17.60 16.30 33.22
C ASP A 4 -18.97 16.35 32.48
N GLY A 5 -19.02 17.09 31.35
CA GLY A 5 -20.22 17.32 30.54
C GLY A 5 -21.05 18.56 30.92
N GLU A 6 -20.87 19.14 32.10
CA GLU A 6 -21.61 20.34 32.54
C GLU A 6 -20.94 21.64 32.09
N VAL A 7 -21.71 22.59 31.56
CA VAL A 7 -21.19 23.90 31.09
C VAL A 7 -20.99 24.84 32.28
N ILE A 8 -19.77 24.89 32.81
CA ILE A 8 -19.40 25.78 33.93
C ILE A 8 -19.36 27.26 33.51
N SER A 9 -18.91 27.57 32.29
CA SER A 9 -18.60 28.96 31.90
C SER A 9 -18.70 29.18 30.39
N SER A 10 -19.21 30.34 29.98
CA SER A 10 -19.34 30.77 28.59
C SER A 10 -19.21 32.29 28.46
N ILE A 11 -18.82 32.75 27.27
CA ILE A 11 -18.79 34.16 26.86
C ILE A 11 -19.36 34.28 25.44
N GLY A 12 -19.84 35.47 25.09
CA GLY A 12 -20.18 35.86 23.72
C GLY A 12 -18.96 36.37 22.95
N ASN A 13 -19.07 37.56 22.37
CA ASN A 13 -17.97 38.21 21.67
C ASN A 13 -16.88 38.66 22.66
N GLY A 14 -15.63 38.22 22.43
CA GLY A 14 -14.51 38.62 23.28
C GLY A 14 -13.26 37.76 23.14
N LEU A 15 -12.57 37.56 24.27
CA LEU A 15 -11.27 36.88 24.35
C LEU A 15 -11.36 35.59 25.17
N CYS A 16 -10.88 34.48 24.60
CA CYS A 16 -10.49 33.30 25.38
C CYS A 16 -8.98 33.38 25.66
N VAL A 17 -8.58 33.36 26.93
CA VAL A 17 -7.20 33.54 27.37
C VAL A 17 -6.73 32.28 28.09
N LEU A 18 -5.75 31.58 27.49
CA LEU A 18 -5.08 30.44 28.10
C LEU A 18 -3.85 30.93 28.87
N ILE A 19 -3.77 30.62 30.17
CA ILE A 19 -2.80 31.23 31.09
C ILE A 19 -1.83 30.16 31.60
N GLY A 20 -0.59 30.21 31.11
CA GLY A 20 0.54 29.48 31.66
C GLY A 20 1.28 30.33 32.71
N ILE A 21 1.84 29.68 33.74
CA ILE A 21 2.59 30.34 34.81
C ILE A 21 3.92 29.60 34.99
N LYS A 22 5.05 30.32 34.93
CA LYS A 22 6.41 29.81 35.23
C LYS A 22 6.74 29.98 36.69
N ARG A 23 7.73 29.24 37.17
CA ARG A 23 8.27 29.38 38.55
C ARG A 23 8.83 30.76 38.89
N ASP A 24 9.30 31.49 37.88
CA ASP A 24 10.01 32.78 38.04
C ASP A 24 9.10 34.02 37.90
N ASP A 25 7.82 33.80 37.61
CA ASP A 25 6.81 34.85 37.39
C ASP A 25 6.40 35.50 38.72
N GLY A 26 6.19 36.82 38.73
CA GLY A 26 5.83 37.58 39.92
C GLY A 26 4.69 38.57 39.72
N ALA A 27 4.39 39.37 40.76
CA ALA A 27 3.33 40.37 40.73
C ALA A 27 3.54 41.49 39.68
N ALA A 28 4.77 41.70 39.21
CA ALA A 28 5.07 42.60 38.09
C ALA A 28 4.58 42.03 36.75
N ASP A 29 4.75 40.72 36.57
CA ASP A 29 4.38 39.97 35.38
C ASP A 29 2.86 39.91 35.23
N ILE A 30 2.12 39.67 36.32
CA ILE A 30 0.65 39.80 36.38
C ILE A 30 0.19 41.17 35.82
N LYS A 31 0.76 42.26 36.34
CA LYS A 31 0.40 43.63 35.93
C LYS A 31 0.76 43.95 34.48
N TYR A 32 1.79 43.30 33.94
CA TYR A 32 2.14 43.41 32.53
C TYR A 32 1.13 42.66 31.65
N ILE A 33 0.80 41.40 31.97
CA ILE A 33 -0.12 40.57 31.19
C ILE A 33 -1.55 41.13 31.23
N VAL A 34 -2.07 41.54 32.39
CA VAL A 34 -3.38 42.23 32.51
C VAL A 34 -3.43 43.47 31.61
N ARG A 35 -2.42 44.34 31.67
CA ARG A 35 -2.34 45.52 30.82
C ARG A 35 -2.31 45.17 29.32
N LYS A 36 -1.60 44.10 28.94
CA LYS A 36 -1.55 43.64 27.54
C LYS A 36 -2.89 43.10 27.06
N ILE A 37 -3.58 42.27 27.83
CA ILE A 37 -4.91 41.72 27.48
C ILE A 37 -5.90 42.86 27.21
N LEU A 38 -5.95 43.87 28.09
CA LEU A 38 -6.93 44.96 27.98
C LEU A 38 -6.63 45.96 26.86
N ASN A 39 -5.37 46.13 26.46
CA ASN A 39 -4.94 47.18 25.52
C ASN A 39 -4.50 46.66 24.13
N THR A 40 -4.37 45.35 23.91
CA THR A 40 -3.97 44.82 22.59
C THR A 40 -5.14 44.98 21.60
N LYS A 41 -4.89 45.69 20.50
CA LYS A 41 -5.91 46.02 19.48
C LYS A 41 -6.01 44.92 18.44
N ILE A 42 -7.09 44.14 18.52
CA ILE A 42 -7.35 42.94 17.71
C ILE A 42 -8.73 42.95 17.04
N PHE A 43 -9.63 43.83 17.48
CA PHE A 43 -10.97 43.98 16.92
C PHE A 43 -11.02 45.16 15.94
N ASP A 44 -11.95 45.11 14.99
CA ASP A 44 -12.16 46.18 14.01
C ASP A 44 -12.75 47.42 14.71
N ASP A 45 -12.19 48.60 14.45
CA ASP A 45 -12.67 49.88 14.99
C ASP A 45 -14.11 50.20 14.54
N ALA A 46 -14.80 51.11 15.24
CA ALA A 46 -16.12 51.60 14.86
C ALA A 46 -16.18 52.21 13.44
N LYS A 47 -15.03 52.60 12.88
CA LYS A 47 -14.87 53.08 11.49
C LYS A 47 -14.54 51.99 10.47
N GLY A 48 -14.65 50.70 10.83
CA GLY A 48 -14.31 49.57 9.96
C GLY A 48 -12.81 49.37 9.72
N LYS A 49 -11.94 50.11 10.42
CA LYS A 49 -10.49 49.91 10.36
C LYS A 49 -10.13 48.66 11.16
N LYS A 50 -9.64 47.64 10.46
CA LYS A 50 -9.21 46.38 11.10
C LYS A 50 -8.10 46.59 12.13
N TRP A 51 -8.10 45.77 13.19
CA TRP A 51 -7.10 45.79 14.27
C TRP A 51 -7.00 47.17 14.98
N GLY A 52 -8.11 47.91 15.07
CA GLY A 52 -8.13 49.28 15.61
C GLY A 52 -8.61 49.40 17.06
N ALA A 53 -9.27 48.37 17.60
CA ALA A 53 -9.90 48.37 18.92
C ALA A 53 -9.46 47.17 19.79
N SER A 54 -9.31 47.38 21.10
CA SER A 54 -9.06 46.33 22.09
C SER A 54 -10.34 45.72 22.65
N VAL A 55 -10.21 44.72 23.52
CA VAL A 55 -11.35 44.13 24.25
C VAL A 55 -12.06 45.17 25.13
N ALA A 56 -11.30 46.09 25.72
CA ALA A 56 -11.83 47.17 26.55
C ALA A 56 -12.49 48.28 25.71
N ASP A 57 -11.91 48.66 24.56
CA ASP A 57 -12.53 49.60 23.61
C ASP A 57 -13.93 49.13 23.15
N LYS A 58 -14.15 47.80 23.11
CA LYS A 58 -15.40 47.16 22.68
C LYS A 58 -16.35 46.76 23.82
N LYS A 59 -15.91 46.83 25.08
CA LYS A 59 -16.61 46.26 26.25
C LYS A 59 -16.99 44.78 26.06
N TYR A 60 -16.06 44.01 25.50
CA TYR A 60 -16.23 42.58 25.25
C TYR A 60 -15.81 41.71 26.43
N GLU A 61 -16.26 40.46 26.45
CA GLU A 61 -16.02 39.53 27.55
C GLU A 61 -14.62 38.89 27.49
N ILE A 62 -14.14 38.38 28.63
CA ILE A 62 -12.85 37.69 28.76
C ILE A 62 -13.09 36.40 29.54
N LEU A 63 -12.80 35.25 28.93
CA LEU A 63 -12.80 33.94 29.56
C LEU A 63 -11.35 33.51 29.82
N CYS A 64 -10.95 33.46 31.09
CA CYS A 64 -9.62 33.03 31.51
C CYS A 64 -9.60 31.55 31.91
N ILE A 65 -8.57 30.82 31.49
CA ILE A 65 -8.41 29.38 31.73
C ILE A 65 -6.96 29.08 32.11
N SER A 66 -6.72 28.45 33.27
CA SER A 66 -5.38 28.00 33.70
C SER A 66 -4.90 26.83 32.83
N GLN A 67 -3.72 26.94 32.21
CA GLN A 67 -3.20 25.96 31.25
C GLN A 67 -1.69 25.73 31.42
N PHE A 68 -1.31 24.83 32.35
CA PHE A 68 0.09 24.50 32.68
C PHE A 68 0.89 23.92 31.52
N THR A 69 0.19 23.32 30.55
CA THR A 69 0.82 22.65 29.40
C THR A 69 1.54 23.60 28.44
N LEU A 70 1.33 24.92 28.56
CA LEU A 70 2.03 25.93 27.77
C LEU A 70 3.54 25.98 28.04
N TYR A 71 4.00 25.65 29.26
CA TYR A 71 5.43 25.69 29.62
C TYR A 71 6.04 24.28 29.77
N HIS A 72 5.89 23.47 28.72
CA HIS A 72 6.58 22.19 28.58
C HIS A 72 7.94 22.33 27.86
N VAL A 73 8.79 21.33 28.05
CA VAL A 73 10.02 21.07 27.29
C VAL A 73 9.97 19.62 26.82
N LEU A 74 10.47 19.33 25.63
CA LEU A 74 10.58 17.95 25.13
C LEU A 74 11.87 17.29 25.63
N LYS A 75 11.74 16.31 26.52
CA LYS A 75 12.84 15.48 27.03
C LYS A 75 12.80 14.13 26.31
N GLY A 76 13.26 14.15 25.06
CA GLY A 76 12.86 13.13 24.08
C GLY A 76 11.36 13.23 23.80
N ASN A 77 10.69 12.09 23.66
CA ASN A 77 9.23 12.05 23.44
C ASN A 77 8.39 12.37 24.71
N LYS A 78 9.02 12.56 25.88
CA LYS A 78 8.29 12.89 27.12
C LYS A 78 8.19 14.41 27.31
N LEU A 79 6.97 14.87 27.60
CA LEU A 79 6.72 16.24 28.06
C LEU A 79 7.26 16.41 29.48
N ASP A 80 8.16 17.38 29.64
CA ASP A 80 8.74 17.80 30.91
C ASP A 80 8.19 19.19 31.28
N PHE A 81 7.49 19.29 32.40
CA PHE A 81 6.85 20.52 32.87
C PHE A 81 7.66 21.22 33.98
N HIS A 82 8.95 20.91 34.18
CA HIS A 82 9.76 21.50 35.25
C HIS A 82 9.89 23.05 35.20
N ARG A 83 9.57 23.69 34.07
CA ARG A 83 9.53 25.18 33.97
C ARG A 83 8.21 25.79 34.47
N ALA A 84 7.13 25.02 34.50
CA ALA A 84 5.84 25.46 35.02
C ALA A 84 5.89 25.57 36.56
N MET A 85 5.12 26.52 37.10
CA MET A 85 4.89 26.66 38.54
C MET A 85 4.06 25.47 39.06
N PRO A 86 4.40 24.87 40.22
CA PRO A 86 3.61 23.80 40.84
C PRO A 86 2.16 24.21 41.09
N ALA A 87 1.22 23.24 41.10
CA ALA A 87 -0.21 23.50 41.29
C ALA A 87 -0.51 24.29 42.58
N GLN A 88 0.17 23.95 43.69
CA GLN A 88 0.01 24.58 45.01
C GLN A 88 0.41 26.07 45.03
N GLU A 89 1.39 26.47 44.20
CA GLU A 89 1.87 27.85 44.11
C GLU A 89 1.09 28.65 43.04
N SER A 90 0.66 27.97 41.97
CA SER A 90 -0.01 28.59 40.83
C SER A 90 -1.50 28.83 41.03
N GLU A 91 -2.17 28.14 41.96
CA GLU A 91 -3.56 28.42 42.34
C GLU A 91 -3.74 29.84 42.90
N PRO A 92 -3.04 30.26 43.98
CA PRO A 92 -3.11 31.63 44.46
C PRO A 92 -2.55 32.64 43.44
N PHE A 93 -1.58 32.27 42.60
CA PHE A 93 -1.06 33.16 41.54
C PHE A 93 -2.13 33.45 40.48
N TYR A 94 -2.87 32.43 40.04
CA TYR A 94 -3.96 32.55 39.08
C TYR A 94 -5.15 33.34 39.66
N ILE A 95 -5.51 33.11 40.92
CA ILE A 95 -6.54 33.89 41.63
C ILE A 95 -6.13 35.37 41.76
N ASN A 96 -4.86 35.65 42.06
CA ASN A 96 -4.32 37.01 42.09
C ASN A 96 -4.35 37.67 40.71
N PHE A 97 -4.03 36.93 39.63
CA PHE A 97 -4.19 37.43 38.25
C PHE A 97 -5.65 37.81 37.94
N LEU A 98 -6.61 36.92 38.26
CA LEU A 98 -8.03 37.19 38.04
C LEU A 98 -8.51 38.40 38.85
N THR A 99 -7.96 38.58 40.06
CA THR A 99 -8.31 39.71 40.94
C THR A 99 -7.81 41.04 40.38
N GLU A 100 -6.56 41.13 39.91
CA GLU A 100 -6.06 42.34 39.24
C GLU A 100 -6.76 42.58 37.89
N LEU A 101 -7.10 41.53 37.12
CA LEU A 101 -7.87 41.68 35.87
C LEU A 101 -9.30 42.20 36.12
N ARG A 102 -9.99 41.68 37.13
CA ARG A 102 -11.33 42.14 37.57
C ARG A 102 -11.32 43.56 38.18
N LYS A 103 -10.15 44.09 38.54
CA LYS A 103 -9.94 45.42 39.12
C LYS A 103 -9.55 46.47 38.08
N GLU A 104 -8.79 46.08 37.06
CA GLU A 104 -8.43 46.94 35.91
C GLU A 104 -9.51 46.93 34.80
N TYR A 105 -10.56 46.11 34.92
CA TYR A 105 -11.66 45.98 33.95
C TYR A 105 -13.02 45.80 34.65
N VAL A 106 -14.09 45.57 33.88
CA VAL A 106 -15.45 45.33 34.41
C VAL A 106 -15.54 43.91 34.99
N PRO A 107 -15.80 43.71 36.30
CA PRO A 107 -15.76 42.37 36.92
C PRO A 107 -16.71 41.36 36.27
N GLU A 108 -17.92 41.82 35.91
CA GLU A 108 -18.99 40.99 35.32
C GLU A 108 -18.61 40.40 33.95
N LEU A 109 -17.71 41.06 33.21
CA LEU A 109 -17.23 40.64 31.90
C LEU A 109 -16.02 39.70 31.97
N VAL A 110 -15.46 39.45 33.17
CA VAL A 110 -14.31 38.55 33.38
C VAL A 110 -14.79 37.22 33.96
N LYS A 111 -14.98 36.24 33.08
CA LYS A 111 -15.29 34.85 33.42
C LYS A 111 -14.01 34.05 33.60
N ASP A 112 -14.09 33.01 34.41
CA ASP A 112 -13.03 32.05 34.68
C ASP A 112 -13.50 30.60 34.46
N GLY A 113 -12.52 29.70 34.39
CA GLY A 113 -12.71 28.25 34.49
C GLY A 113 -12.27 27.69 35.84
N LYS A 114 -12.65 26.43 36.12
CA LYS A 114 -12.31 25.70 37.34
C LYS A 114 -10.82 25.34 37.33
N PHE A 115 -10.02 26.03 38.15
CA PHE A 115 -8.58 25.85 38.22
C PHE A 115 -8.17 24.38 38.35
N GLY A 116 -7.19 23.95 37.54
CA GLY A 116 -6.65 22.58 37.56
C GLY A 116 -7.60 21.46 37.10
N ALA A 117 -8.85 21.75 36.73
CA ALA A 117 -9.78 20.74 36.23
C ALA A 117 -9.53 20.36 34.76
N MET A 118 -9.94 19.15 34.38
CA MET A 118 -9.99 18.73 32.97
C MET A 118 -11.15 19.46 32.27
N MET A 119 -10.84 20.58 31.62
CA MET A 119 -11.81 21.47 30.99
C MET A 119 -11.88 21.27 29.47
N GLU A 120 -13.09 21.08 28.96
CA GLU A 120 -13.40 21.10 27.54
C GLU A 120 -13.67 22.55 27.09
N VAL A 121 -12.94 23.02 26.08
CA VAL A 121 -13.01 24.41 25.60
C VAL A 121 -13.40 24.43 24.13
N CYS A 122 -14.68 24.68 23.86
CA CYS A 122 -15.13 25.05 22.51
C CYS A 122 -14.84 26.54 22.25
N ILE A 123 -14.21 26.85 21.12
CA ILE A 123 -13.86 28.22 20.70
C ILE A 123 -14.28 28.40 19.24
N GLN A 124 -15.17 29.36 18.99
CA GLN A 124 -15.55 29.79 17.64
C GLN A 124 -14.77 31.06 17.29
N ASN A 125 -13.69 30.93 16.51
CA ASN A 125 -12.80 32.06 16.17
C ASN A 125 -13.19 32.71 14.83
N SER A 126 -13.49 34.01 14.87
CA SER A 126 -13.83 34.83 13.70
C SER A 126 -12.60 35.52 13.08
N GLY A 127 -11.50 34.78 12.91
CA GLY A 127 -10.28 35.28 12.29
C GLY A 127 -9.09 34.30 12.38
N PRO A 128 -8.01 34.51 11.62
CA PRO A 128 -6.84 33.63 11.59
C PRO A 128 -5.85 33.91 12.73
N VAL A 129 -6.30 34.45 13.86
CA VAL A 129 -5.44 35.11 14.86
C VAL A 129 -5.45 34.36 16.19
N THR A 130 -4.27 33.89 16.58
CA THR A 130 -3.90 33.53 17.95
C THR A 130 -2.68 34.37 18.30
N LEU A 131 -2.66 35.00 19.48
CA LEU A 131 -1.53 35.83 19.93
C LEU A 131 -0.88 35.22 21.17
N GLU A 132 0.44 35.10 21.13
CA GLU A 132 1.27 34.76 22.29
C GLU A 132 1.75 36.06 22.95
N ILE A 133 1.68 36.11 24.30
CA ILE A 133 2.05 37.29 25.08
C ILE A 133 2.86 36.83 26.30
N GLU A 134 4.18 36.99 26.22
CA GLU A 134 5.13 36.68 27.30
C GLU A 134 5.54 37.96 28.05
N SER A 135 5.81 37.86 29.36
CA SER A 135 6.38 38.98 30.13
C SER A 135 7.91 39.09 29.89
N PRO A 136 8.50 40.30 29.97
CA PRO A 136 9.92 40.47 29.72
C PRO A 136 10.78 39.78 30.78
N THR A 137 11.73 38.96 30.36
CA THR A 137 12.67 38.28 31.26
C THR A 137 13.58 39.28 31.99
N LYS A 138 13.77 39.05 33.30
CA LYS A 138 14.64 39.88 34.16
C LYS A 138 16.10 39.62 33.78
N SER A 139 16.75 40.60 33.15
CA SER A 139 18.16 40.50 32.77
C SER A 139 19.08 40.54 34.01
N THR A 140 19.64 39.40 34.39
CA THR A 140 20.72 39.32 35.37
C THR A 140 21.99 39.92 34.78
N CYS A 141 22.34 41.14 35.19
CA CYS A 141 23.64 41.74 34.90
C CYS A 141 24.69 41.30 35.93
N ASN A 142 25.92 41.07 35.47
CA ASN A 142 27.14 41.46 36.17
C ASN A 142 28.33 41.39 35.19
N ASP A 143 29.08 42.48 35.11
CA ASP A 143 30.53 42.58 34.83
C ASP A 143 31.11 42.01 33.49
N ASN A 144 32.03 42.70 32.79
CA ASN A 144 32.64 44.01 33.05
C ASN A 144 33.24 44.69 31.78
N THR A 145 33.47 46.01 31.88
CA THR A 145 34.40 46.87 31.09
C THR A 145 34.51 46.74 29.55
N GLY A 146 34.29 47.85 28.81
CA GLY A 146 34.82 47.99 27.44
C GLY A 146 34.29 49.15 26.58
N ASN A 147 34.98 50.31 26.62
CA ASN A 147 34.91 51.47 25.69
C ASN A 147 33.56 52.13 25.33
N VAL A 148 33.50 53.45 25.60
CA VAL A 148 32.53 54.40 25.04
C VAL A 148 33.21 55.20 23.92
N GLU A 149 32.56 55.32 22.75
CA GLU A 149 32.51 56.49 21.84
C GLU A 149 31.77 56.06 20.54
N ASN A 150 30.91 56.83 19.87
CA ASN A 150 30.87 58.29 19.71
C ASN A 150 29.45 58.82 19.35
N LYS A 151 29.22 60.13 19.57
CA LYS A 151 28.15 61.05 19.05
C LYS A 151 26.70 60.54 18.89
N LYS A 152 25.68 61.08 19.58
CA LYS A 152 25.13 62.48 19.67
C LYS A 152 24.43 63.05 18.42
N MET A 153 23.09 63.07 18.52
CA MET A 153 22.18 64.24 18.40
C MET A 153 21.85 64.92 17.05
N LEU A 154 20.65 65.54 17.09
CA LEU A 154 20.13 66.67 16.30
C LEU A 154 19.51 66.40 14.92
N THR A 155 18.19 66.16 14.99
CA THR A 155 17.16 66.80 14.16
C THR A 155 17.50 68.23 13.71
N ASN A 156 17.29 68.56 12.43
CA ASN A 156 16.28 69.56 11.98
C ASN A 156 16.37 69.90 10.49
N LYS A 157 15.29 70.56 10.01
CA LYS A 157 15.13 71.25 8.72
C LYS A 157 15.07 70.38 7.47
N GLU A 158 14.43 70.78 6.37
CA GLU A 158 13.27 71.65 6.03
C GLU A 158 13.44 72.00 4.54
N ILE A 159 12.42 71.68 3.74
CA ILE A 159 11.82 72.54 2.70
C ILE A 159 12.75 73.51 1.94
N ALA A 160 13.04 73.19 0.67
CA ALA A 160 12.93 74.11 -0.48
C ALA A 160 12.93 73.30 -1.80
N GLY A 161 12.27 73.71 -2.90
CA GLY A 161 11.33 74.82 -3.03
C GLY A 161 11.51 75.67 -4.30
N THR A 162 10.91 75.25 -5.42
CA THR A 162 10.63 76.03 -6.66
C THR A 162 9.66 75.20 -7.50
N GLU A 163 8.39 75.52 -7.74
CA GLU A 163 7.59 76.76 -7.60
C GLU A 163 7.88 77.89 -8.60
N ILE A 164 7.09 77.91 -9.69
CA ILE A 164 6.58 79.08 -10.42
C ILE A 164 5.22 78.65 -11.02
N LYS A 165 4.12 79.42 -11.05
CA LYS A 165 3.49 80.35 -10.07
C LYS A 165 2.10 80.78 -10.61
N ASN A 166 1.34 81.51 -9.79
CA ASN A 166 0.05 82.19 -10.03
C ASN A 166 -1.20 81.34 -9.69
N THR A 167 -2.14 81.70 -8.80
CA THR A 167 -2.75 83.00 -8.37
C THR A 167 -3.68 83.64 -9.42
N GLU A 168 -4.88 84.16 -9.13
CA GLU A 168 -5.80 84.04 -7.97
C GLU A 168 -7.20 84.56 -8.39
N ASP A 169 -8.20 84.38 -7.52
CA ASP A 169 -9.45 85.16 -7.38
C ASP A 169 -10.32 85.62 -8.58
N THR A 170 -11.51 85.02 -8.59
CA THR A 170 -12.83 85.68 -8.79
C THR A 170 -13.26 86.24 -10.17
N SER A 171 -14.18 85.48 -10.78
CA SER A 171 -15.31 85.94 -11.61
C SER A 171 -15.08 86.32 -13.10
N ARG A 172 -15.85 85.62 -13.95
CA ARG A 172 -16.24 85.94 -15.35
C ARG A 172 -15.14 86.23 -16.38
N VAL A 173 -14.95 85.31 -17.35
CA VAL A 173 -15.12 85.56 -18.80
C VAL A 173 -14.94 84.28 -19.64
N ASP A 174 -15.60 84.24 -20.80
CA ASP A 174 -15.39 83.38 -22.00
C ASP A 174 -15.65 81.85 -22.04
N LYS A 175 -16.54 81.49 -22.99
CA LYS A 175 -16.37 80.47 -24.05
C LYS A 175 -16.06 79.00 -23.68
N SER A 176 -17.06 78.29 -23.15
CA SER A 176 -17.79 77.29 -23.97
C SER A 176 -19.12 76.86 -23.31
N LYS A 177 -20.13 76.57 -24.13
CA LYS A 177 -21.53 76.28 -23.71
C LYS A 177 -21.60 74.99 -22.88
N ILE A 178 -22.29 74.86 -21.74
CA ILE A 178 -23.66 75.26 -21.31
C ILE A 178 -24.75 74.24 -21.72
N ASP A 179 -25.10 73.45 -20.70
CA ASP A 179 -26.42 73.09 -20.16
C ASP A 179 -27.43 72.11 -20.79
N GLU A 180 -28.00 71.35 -19.85
CA GLU A 180 -29.39 70.94 -19.64
C GLU A 180 -30.35 70.66 -20.82
N SER A 181 -30.79 69.40 -20.83
CA SER A 181 -32.19 68.98 -21.03
C SER A 181 -32.80 69.05 -22.44
N SER A 182 -34.00 68.48 -22.52
CA SER A 182 -34.98 68.55 -23.62
C SER A 182 -34.71 67.73 -24.90
N ILE A 183 -35.68 66.84 -25.17
CA ILE A 183 -36.45 66.68 -26.42
C ILE A 183 -35.67 66.48 -27.74
N PRO A 184 -35.86 65.33 -28.44
CA PRO A 184 -35.62 65.24 -29.88
C PRO A 184 -36.79 65.85 -30.66
N LYS A 185 -36.65 67.10 -31.13
CA LYS A 185 -37.56 67.73 -32.10
C LYS A 185 -36.82 68.68 -33.04
N ASN A 186 -36.86 68.34 -34.33
CA ASN A 186 -37.24 69.24 -35.44
C ASN A 186 -36.38 70.51 -35.72
N ASP A 187 -36.47 71.20 -36.87
CA ASP A 187 -37.44 71.12 -37.98
C ASP A 187 -36.87 71.71 -39.30
N ILE A 188 -37.69 71.70 -40.37
CA ILE A 188 -37.79 72.74 -41.44
C ILE A 188 -36.59 72.93 -42.42
N SER A 189 -36.78 73.16 -43.73
CA SER A 189 -37.89 72.90 -44.69
C SER A 189 -37.44 73.23 -46.13
N THR A 190 -38.17 72.78 -47.16
CA THR A 190 -38.83 73.68 -48.17
C THR A 190 -39.51 72.90 -49.31
N ASN A 191 -40.80 73.21 -49.59
CA ASN A 191 -41.54 73.00 -50.86
C ASN A 191 -41.66 71.54 -51.41
N GLN A 192 -42.76 71.02 -51.97
CA GLN A 192 -44.16 71.46 -52.24
C GLN A 192 -44.97 70.15 -52.65
N ARG A 193 -46.24 70.10 -53.08
CA ARG A 193 -47.19 71.12 -53.59
C ARG A 193 -48.70 70.89 -53.29
N GLN A 194 -49.41 70.18 -54.18
CA GLN A 194 -50.87 69.93 -54.31
C GLN A 194 -51.02 68.44 -54.80
N THR A 195 -52.16 67.73 -54.79
CA THR A 195 -53.60 68.12 -54.84
C THR A 195 -54.51 67.00 -54.22
N ARG A 196 -55.82 67.05 -54.48
CA ARG A 196 -56.90 66.07 -54.16
C ARG A 196 -56.68 64.69 -54.86
N GLU A 197 -57.44 63.60 -54.65
CA GLU A 197 -58.92 63.47 -54.50
C GLU A 197 -59.43 62.08 -54.00
N SER A 198 -60.70 62.05 -53.53
CA SER A 198 -61.68 60.93 -53.48
C SER A 198 -61.38 59.48 -52.95
N GLN A 199 -62.00 59.17 -51.78
CA GLN A 199 -62.90 58.02 -51.44
C GLN A 199 -62.52 56.51 -51.59
N THR A 200 -63.21 55.70 -50.75
CA THR A 200 -63.36 54.20 -50.73
C THR A 200 -62.10 53.36 -50.45
N ASP A 201 -62.09 52.29 -49.65
CA ASP A 201 -63.17 51.54 -48.93
C ASP A 201 -62.78 51.15 -47.48
N HIS A 202 -63.76 50.65 -46.71
CA HIS A 202 -63.61 50.09 -45.35
C HIS A 202 -63.60 48.54 -45.39
N GLU A 203 -62.58 47.88 -44.83
CA GLU A 203 -62.72 46.58 -44.10
C GLU A 203 -61.41 46.11 -43.41
N ASP A 204 -60.24 46.26 -44.04
CA ASP A 204 -58.97 45.63 -43.59
C ASP A 204 -58.35 46.13 -42.26
N THR A 205 -58.84 47.23 -41.67
CA THR A 205 -58.16 47.87 -40.54
C THR A 205 -58.29 47.11 -39.21
N GLU A 206 -59.43 46.47 -38.95
CA GLU A 206 -59.77 45.96 -37.61
C GLU A 206 -58.94 44.71 -37.22
N THR A 207 -58.64 43.83 -38.19
CA THR A 207 -57.84 42.62 -37.97
C THR A 207 -56.38 42.95 -37.59
N THR A 208 -55.80 43.96 -38.23
CA THR A 208 -54.40 44.37 -37.98
C THR A 208 -54.22 45.06 -36.62
N GLU A 209 -55.27 45.68 -36.09
CA GLU A 209 -55.25 46.32 -34.77
C GLU A 209 -55.44 45.29 -33.64
N GLN A 210 -56.31 44.29 -33.83
CA GLN A 210 -56.42 43.15 -32.91
C GLN A 210 -55.09 42.38 -32.79
N LEU A 211 -54.41 42.12 -33.92
CA LEU A 211 -53.09 41.46 -33.92
C LEU A 211 -52.01 42.26 -33.18
N LYS A 212 -51.98 43.60 -33.32
CA LYS A 212 -51.08 44.47 -32.55
C LYS A 212 -51.33 44.39 -31.05
N ASN A 213 -52.60 44.38 -30.63
CA ASN A 213 -52.97 44.28 -29.22
C ASN A 213 -52.58 42.92 -28.61
N GLN A 214 -52.79 41.81 -29.34
CA GLN A 214 -52.31 40.49 -28.93
C GLN A 214 -50.78 40.43 -28.81
N LEU A 215 -50.05 41.02 -29.76
CA LEU A 215 -48.59 41.10 -29.72
C LEU A 215 -48.09 41.89 -28.49
N GLY A 216 -48.77 42.99 -28.13
CA GLY A 216 -48.46 43.79 -26.95
C GLY A 216 -48.68 43.05 -25.61
N VAL A 217 -49.76 42.27 -25.51
CA VAL A 217 -50.01 41.40 -24.34
C VAL A 217 -48.92 40.32 -24.22
N LEU A 218 -48.58 39.66 -25.33
CA LEU A 218 -47.51 38.66 -25.37
C LEU A 218 -46.13 39.24 -25.02
N MET A 219 -45.81 40.46 -25.48
CA MET A 219 -44.57 41.15 -25.09
C MET A 219 -44.50 41.40 -23.58
N ASN A 220 -45.59 41.88 -22.96
CA ASN A 220 -45.62 42.13 -21.51
C ASN A 220 -45.54 40.84 -20.69
N GLN A 221 -46.20 39.76 -21.13
CA GLN A 221 -46.07 38.43 -20.51
C GLN A 221 -44.65 37.87 -20.65
N LEU A 222 -44.03 37.99 -21.83
CA LEU A 222 -42.65 37.57 -22.08
C LEU A 222 -41.64 38.36 -21.24
N ALA A 223 -41.84 39.69 -21.10
CA ALA A 223 -41.02 40.53 -20.24
C ALA A 223 -41.13 40.13 -18.76
N THR A 224 -42.35 39.82 -18.29
CA THR A 224 -42.60 39.36 -16.92
C THR A 224 -41.94 38.00 -16.65
N LEU A 225 -42.10 37.04 -17.56
CA LEU A 225 -41.44 35.72 -17.49
C LEU A 225 -39.91 35.84 -17.58
N SER A 226 -39.38 36.78 -18.36
CA SER A 226 -37.94 37.06 -18.43
C SER A 226 -37.40 37.63 -17.11
N ALA A 227 -38.16 38.51 -16.45
CA ALA A 227 -37.81 39.04 -15.13
C ALA A 227 -37.85 37.95 -14.04
N GLU A 228 -38.89 37.11 -14.02
CA GLU A 228 -38.97 35.97 -13.09
C GLU A 228 -37.86 34.94 -13.34
N LYS A 229 -37.57 34.61 -14.59
CA LYS A 229 -36.45 33.74 -14.96
C LYS A 229 -35.13 34.32 -14.44
N SER A 230 -34.86 35.60 -14.70
CA SER A 230 -33.63 36.28 -14.25
C SER A 230 -33.49 36.28 -12.72
N LYS A 231 -34.61 36.41 -12.00
CA LYS A 231 -34.68 36.33 -10.53
C LYS A 231 -34.43 34.90 -10.01
N MET A 232 -35.04 33.88 -10.62
CA MET A 232 -34.78 32.48 -10.28
C MET A 232 -33.35 32.05 -10.62
N GLU A 233 -32.80 32.54 -11.73
CA GLU A 233 -31.42 32.25 -12.15
C GLU A 233 -30.41 32.94 -11.22
N ALA A 234 -30.69 34.16 -10.75
CA ALA A 234 -29.90 34.82 -9.71
C ALA A 234 -29.91 34.05 -8.37
N ASN A 235 -31.08 33.60 -7.91
CA ASN A 235 -31.21 32.76 -6.70
C ASN A 235 -30.44 31.44 -6.86
N PHE A 236 -30.60 30.75 -7.99
CA PHE A 236 -29.90 29.49 -8.25
C PHE A 236 -28.36 29.66 -8.25
N GLN A 237 -27.83 30.77 -8.76
CA GLN A 237 -26.38 31.04 -8.70
C GLN A 237 -25.92 31.39 -7.26
N MET A 238 -26.80 31.96 -6.43
CA MET A 238 -26.55 32.19 -5.00
C MET A 238 -26.51 30.87 -4.23
N ASP A 239 -27.52 30.01 -4.36
CA ASP A 239 -27.59 28.69 -3.70
C ASP A 239 -26.42 27.81 -4.12
N LYS A 240 -26.10 27.78 -5.42
CA LYS A 240 -24.92 27.10 -5.99
C LYS A 240 -23.58 27.64 -5.47
N LYS A 241 -23.52 28.90 -5.04
CA LYS A 241 -22.35 29.49 -4.39
C LYS A 241 -22.29 29.09 -2.90
N GLN A 242 -23.43 29.06 -2.21
CA GLN A 242 -23.53 28.58 -0.83
C GLN A 242 -23.14 27.10 -0.71
N LEU A 243 -23.76 26.21 -1.51
CA LEU A 243 -23.45 24.78 -1.54
C LEU A 243 -21.98 24.47 -1.87
N ARG A 244 -21.33 25.34 -2.67
CA ARG A 244 -19.88 25.27 -2.89
C ARG A 244 -19.08 25.64 -1.64
N SER A 245 -19.48 26.69 -0.92
CA SER A 245 -18.83 27.07 0.35
C SER A 245 -18.97 25.98 1.41
N GLU A 246 -20.17 25.42 1.57
CA GLU A 246 -20.46 24.33 2.51
C GLU A 246 -19.65 23.07 2.17
N ARG A 247 -19.55 22.71 0.89
CA ARG A 247 -18.66 21.62 0.42
C ARG A 247 -17.20 21.92 0.72
N ASP A 248 -16.71 23.13 0.41
CA ASP A 248 -15.31 23.51 0.60
C ASP A 248 -14.93 23.59 2.09
N GLU A 249 -15.91 23.77 2.99
CA GLU A 249 -15.76 23.62 4.44
C GLU A 249 -15.76 22.15 4.87
N CYS A 250 -16.67 21.32 4.35
CA CYS A 250 -16.66 19.87 4.57
C CYS A 250 -15.34 19.22 4.12
N GLU A 251 -14.81 19.60 2.96
CA GLU A 251 -13.52 19.11 2.46
C GLU A 251 -12.35 19.53 3.36
N LYS A 252 -12.37 20.73 3.95
CA LYS A 252 -11.37 21.16 4.95
C LYS A 252 -11.47 20.35 6.24
N VAL A 253 -12.68 20.10 6.75
CA VAL A 253 -12.90 19.28 7.96
C VAL A 253 -12.43 17.85 7.72
N ILE A 254 -12.77 17.25 6.56
CA ILE A 254 -12.30 15.91 6.17
C ILE A 254 -10.77 15.88 6.05
N LYS A 255 -10.14 16.94 5.54
CA LYS A 255 -8.68 17.03 5.46
C LYS A 255 -8.04 17.11 6.85
N ASP A 256 -8.50 18.00 7.72
CA ASP A 256 -7.93 18.15 9.07
C ASP A 256 -8.15 16.87 9.92
N LEU A 257 -9.29 16.20 9.78
CA LEU A 257 -9.53 14.88 10.39
C LEU A 257 -8.56 13.81 9.85
N LYS A 258 -8.25 13.79 8.54
CA LYS A 258 -7.25 12.89 7.96
C LYS A 258 -5.83 13.20 8.45
N ASP A 259 -5.46 14.48 8.55
CA ASP A 259 -4.14 14.90 9.04
C ASP A 259 -3.99 14.63 10.55
N ARG A 260 -5.05 14.75 11.36
CA ARG A 260 -5.10 14.29 12.76
C ARG A 260 -4.97 12.77 12.86
N LEU A 261 -5.73 12.01 12.06
CA LEU A 261 -5.64 10.55 12.01
C LEU A 261 -4.21 10.08 11.68
N LYS A 262 -3.58 10.70 10.67
CA LYS A 262 -2.20 10.39 10.27
C LYS A 262 -1.18 10.72 11.38
N LYS A 263 -1.36 11.84 12.10
CA LYS A 263 -0.52 12.17 13.26
C LYS A 263 -0.67 11.14 14.38
N ALA A 264 -1.89 10.75 14.73
CA ALA A 264 -2.15 9.71 15.74
C ALA A 264 -1.58 8.35 15.31
N GLN A 265 -1.77 7.94 14.06
CA GLN A 265 -1.21 6.70 13.53
C GLN A 265 0.33 6.69 13.58
N ASN A 266 0.99 7.82 13.29
CA ASN A 266 2.45 7.94 13.40
C ASN A 266 2.94 7.87 14.86
N VAL A 267 2.22 8.46 15.82
CA VAL A 267 2.54 8.36 17.26
C VAL A 267 2.40 6.90 17.72
N ASN A 268 1.25 6.27 17.48
CA ASN A 268 1.01 4.88 17.86
C ASN A 268 2.03 3.92 17.20
N HIS A 269 2.44 4.18 15.96
CA HIS A 269 3.49 3.39 15.31
C HIS A 269 4.85 3.58 15.99
N SER A 270 5.22 4.81 16.36
CA SER A 270 6.46 5.06 17.13
C SER A 270 6.42 4.40 18.51
N GLU A 271 5.26 4.38 19.18
CA GLU A 271 5.10 3.66 20.46
C GLU A 271 5.22 2.14 20.28
N ILE A 272 4.65 1.57 19.23
CA ILE A 272 4.79 0.14 18.87
C ILE A 272 6.26 -0.21 18.59
N GLU A 273 7.00 0.59 17.83
CA GLU A 273 8.43 0.35 17.60
C GLU A 273 9.26 0.48 18.90
N ASN A 274 8.95 1.45 19.77
CA ASN A 274 9.59 1.56 21.09
C ASN A 274 9.31 0.33 21.98
N VAL A 275 8.10 -0.23 21.95
CA VAL A 275 7.76 -1.46 22.67
C VAL A 275 8.46 -2.68 22.07
N LYS A 276 8.50 -2.81 20.74
CA LYS A 276 9.29 -3.86 20.06
C LYS A 276 10.76 -3.81 20.45
N CYS A 277 11.40 -2.63 20.44
CA CYS A 277 12.80 -2.47 20.83
C CYS A 277 13.04 -2.95 22.27
N LYS A 278 12.18 -2.59 23.22
CA LYS A 278 12.27 -3.09 24.61
C LYS A 278 12.11 -4.61 24.69
N LEU A 279 11.13 -5.17 23.99
CA LEU A 279 10.84 -6.62 24.01
C LEU A 279 11.97 -7.43 23.35
N ILE A 280 12.64 -6.86 22.35
CA ILE A 280 13.88 -7.40 21.75
C ILE A 280 15.04 -7.35 22.76
N MET A 281 15.21 -6.25 23.51
CA MET A 281 16.23 -6.17 24.57
C MET A 281 15.98 -7.20 25.67
N GLU A 282 14.77 -7.27 26.22
CA GLU A 282 14.38 -8.27 27.24
C GLU A 282 14.49 -9.72 26.73
N ARG A 283 14.35 -9.95 25.42
CA ARG A 283 14.61 -11.26 24.81
C ARG A 283 16.12 -11.55 24.76
N HIS A 284 16.93 -10.58 24.34
CA HIS A 284 18.38 -10.72 24.26
C HIS A 284 19.02 -10.91 25.66
N ASP A 285 18.55 -10.19 26.68
CA ASP A 285 19.00 -10.38 28.06
C ASP A 285 18.62 -11.77 28.60
N ARG A 286 17.42 -12.29 28.30
CA ARG A 286 17.05 -13.67 28.65
C ARG A 286 17.84 -14.73 27.87
N GLU A 287 18.14 -14.51 26.60
CA GLU A 287 19.00 -15.40 25.80
C GLU A 287 20.45 -15.41 26.34
N LYS A 288 20.93 -14.26 26.83
CA LYS A 288 22.22 -14.11 27.52
C LYS A 288 22.24 -14.78 28.89
N GLU A 289 21.18 -14.63 29.69
CA GLU A 289 21.01 -15.39 30.94
C GLU A 289 21.02 -16.91 30.67
N HIS A 290 20.27 -17.38 29.67
CA HIS A 290 20.29 -18.78 29.24
C HIS A 290 21.68 -19.25 28.80
N ALA A 291 22.43 -18.43 28.06
CA ALA A 291 23.81 -18.73 27.67
C ALA A 291 24.73 -18.85 28.90
N ASP A 292 24.57 -18.00 29.91
CA ASP A 292 25.35 -18.05 31.15
C ASP A 292 24.91 -19.19 32.08
N PHE A 293 23.64 -19.60 32.08
CA PHE A 293 23.20 -20.85 32.71
C PHE A 293 23.78 -22.09 32.01
N VAL A 294 23.90 -22.07 30.68
CA VAL A 294 24.56 -23.15 29.91
C VAL A 294 26.07 -23.20 30.18
N LYS A 295 26.75 -22.05 30.35
CA LYS A 295 28.15 -22.00 30.82
C LYS A 295 28.28 -22.63 32.21
N LYS A 296 27.48 -22.18 33.18
CA LYS A 296 27.48 -22.73 34.56
C LYS A 296 27.16 -24.22 34.59
N MET A 297 26.25 -24.72 33.74
CA MET A 297 25.99 -26.14 33.57
C MET A 297 27.21 -26.92 33.06
N ARG A 298 27.94 -26.39 32.06
CA ARG A 298 29.19 -27.00 31.58
C ARG A 298 30.31 -26.96 32.61
N GLU A 299 30.41 -25.88 33.38
CA GLU A 299 31.37 -25.76 34.50
C GLU A 299 31.05 -26.75 35.62
N LEU A 300 29.78 -26.90 36.00
CA LEU A 300 29.33 -27.91 36.97
C LEU A 300 29.54 -29.35 36.46
N GLN A 301 29.26 -29.62 35.18
CA GLN A 301 29.56 -30.92 34.56
C GLN A 301 31.07 -31.20 34.54
N LYS A 302 31.90 -30.19 34.27
CA LYS A 302 33.35 -30.32 34.31
C LYS A 302 33.84 -30.55 35.75
N LEU A 303 33.37 -29.78 36.73
CA LEU A 303 33.71 -29.96 38.15
C LEU A 303 33.30 -31.35 38.65
N LEU A 304 32.12 -31.84 38.27
CA LEU A 304 31.66 -33.18 38.62
C LEU A 304 32.50 -34.28 37.94
N TYR A 305 32.95 -34.07 36.71
CA TYR A 305 33.89 -34.97 36.03
C TYR A 305 35.29 -34.94 36.67
N ASP A 306 35.80 -33.76 37.03
CA ASP A 306 37.08 -33.58 37.70
C ASP A 306 37.04 -34.14 39.15
N GLU A 307 35.90 -34.04 39.86
CA GLU A 307 35.66 -34.73 41.14
C GLU A 307 35.59 -36.25 40.98
N GLN A 308 34.85 -36.77 39.99
CA GLN A 308 34.81 -38.21 39.70
C GLN A 308 36.19 -38.76 39.38
N ARG A 309 36.96 -38.05 38.54
CA ARG A 309 38.34 -38.40 38.18
C ARG A 309 39.28 -38.32 39.37
N SER A 310 39.17 -37.29 40.21
CA SER A 310 39.93 -37.15 41.46
C SER A 310 39.61 -38.29 42.43
N LYS A 311 38.32 -38.65 42.55
CA LYS A 311 37.87 -39.81 43.33
C LYS A 311 38.42 -41.13 42.78
N GLU A 312 38.36 -41.38 41.48
CA GLU A 312 38.97 -42.57 40.85
C GLU A 312 40.49 -42.62 41.09
N GLN A 313 41.17 -41.47 41.02
CA GLN A 313 42.60 -41.36 41.25
C GLN A 313 42.96 -41.60 42.73
N LEU A 314 42.14 -41.13 43.67
CA LEU A 314 42.23 -41.42 45.11
C LEU A 314 41.89 -42.88 45.44
N GLU A 315 40.88 -43.48 44.81
CA GLU A 315 40.56 -44.91 44.96
C GLU A 315 41.66 -45.80 44.35
N GLY A 316 42.29 -45.37 43.26
CA GLY A 316 43.49 -45.99 42.70
C GLY A 316 44.67 -45.92 43.67
N GLN A 317 44.96 -44.74 44.22
CA GLN A 317 45.98 -44.55 45.25
C GLN A 317 45.70 -45.39 46.50
N LEU A 318 44.45 -45.44 46.97
CA LEU A 318 44.02 -46.27 48.09
C LEU A 318 44.24 -47.77 47.80
N LYS A 319 43.88 -48.25 46.61
CA LYS A 319 44.15 -49.63 46.15
C LYS A 319 45.65 -49.94 46.12
N THR A 320 46.51 -48.99 45.73
CA THR A 320 47.98 -49.18 45.80
C THR A 320 48.54 -49.12 47.22
N HIS A 321 48.01 -48.26 48.10
CA HIS A 321 48.46 -48.16 49.49
C HIS A 321 48.02 -49.35 50.36
N LEU A 322 46.90 -50.00 50.03
CA LEU A 322 46.40 -51.21 50.71
C LEU A 322 47.37 -52.41 50.62
N ALA A 323 48.42 -52.35 49.81
CA ALA A 323 49.45 -53.38 49.73
C ALA A 323 50.44 -53.39 50.93
N ASN A 324 50.68 -52.25 51.59
CA ASN A 324 51.71 -52.12 52.64
C ASN A 324 51.11 -51.94 54.04
N LYS A 325 50.79 -53.08 54.67
CA LYS A 325 50.05 -53.22 55.95
C LYS A 325 50.69 -52.56 57.18
N THR A 326 51.92 -52.06 57.07
CA THR A 326 52.64 -51.32 58.13
C THR A 326 52.51 -49.79 58.03
N GLN A 327 52.24 -49.24 56.84
CA GLN A 327 52.23 -47.78 56.65
C GLN A 327 50.97 -47.11 57.21
N CYS A 328 49.82 -47.79 57.15
CA CYS A 328 48.53 -47.24 57.58
C CYS A 328 48.53 -46.78 59.05
N LYS A 329 49.18 -47.53 59.95
CA LYS A 329 49.22 -47.21 61.38
C LYS A 329 50.01 -45.95 61.74
N ILE A 330 50.95 -45.54 60.87
CA ILE A 330 51.69 -44.29 61.04
C ILE A 330 50.81 -43.12 60.59
N LEU A 331 50.20 -43.26 59.41
CA LEU A 331 49.27 -42.27 58.85
C LEU A 331 48.04 -42.06 59.75
N GLU A 332 47.49 -43.11 60.38
CA GLU A 332 46.40 -43.01 61.36
C GLU A 332 46.75 -42.10 62.55
N ALA A 333 48.01 -42.13 63.03
CA ALA A 333 48.47 -41.27 64.12
C ALA A 333 48.69 -39.81 63.67
N GLU A 334 49.27 -39.59 62.49
CA GLU A 334 49.41 -38.25 61.89
C GLU A 334 48.03 -37.62 61.56
N LEU A 335 47.04 -38.44 61.22
CA LEU A 335 45.68 -38.02 60.91
C LEU A 335 44.92 -37.51 62.16
N GLU A 336 45.17 -38.06 63.36
CA GLU A 336 44.62 -37.49 64.61
C GLU A 336 45.37 -36.23 65.09
N ILE A 337 46.69 -36.15 64.86
CA ILE A 337 47.48 -34.93 65.16
C ILE A 337 47.08 -33.78 64.21
N THR A 338 46.69 -34.07 62.98
CA THR A 338 46.18 -33.06 62.04
C THR A 338 44.72 -32.71 62.30
N LYS A 339 43.84 -33.68 62.64
CA LYS A 339 42.46 -33.40 63.12
C LYS A 339 42.41 -32.48 64.32
N THR A 340 43.28 -32.69 65.33
CA THR A 340 43.29 -31.86 66.55
C THR A 340 43.73 -30.42 66.27
N LYS A 341 44.71 -30.22 65.39
CA LYS A 341 45.09 -28.88 64.88
C LYS A 341 43.98 -28.24 64.04
N LEU A 342 43.31 -29.03 63.18
CA LEU A 342 42.18 -28.56 62.38
C LEU A 342 41.04 -28.06 63.29
N LYS A 343 40.71 -28.80 64.36
CA LYS A 343 39.69 -28.40 65.34
C LYS A 343 39.99 -27.06 66.02
N GLN A 344 41.24 -26.83 66.40
CA GLN A 344 41.65 -25.55 66.99
C GLN A 344 41.54 -24.39 65.99
N ALA A 345 41.82 -24.64 64.70
CA ALA A 345 41.58 -23.67 63.64
C ALA A 345 40.08 -23.44 63.35
N GLU A 346 39.24 -24.48 63.40
CA GLU A 346 37.78 -24.37 63.29
C GLU A 346 37.14 -23.62 64.45
N GLU A 347 37.69 -23.75 65.66
CA GLU A 347 37.20 -23.02 66.84
C GLU A 347 37.62 -21.55 66.80
N ALA A 348 38.85 -21.23 66.36
CA ALA A 348 39.24 -19.86 66.04
C ALA A 348 38.42 -19.24 64.89
N ALA A 349 37.96 -20.05 63.92
CA ALA A 349 37.13 -19.60 62.80
C ALA A 349 35.62 -19.42 63.16
N LYS A 350 35.18 -19.81 64.35
CA LYS A 350 33.77 -19.64 64.80
C LYS A 350 33.50 -18.26 65.39
N GLU A 351 34.51 -17.52 65.84
CA GLU A 351 34.34 -16.12 66.22
C GLU A 351 34.12 -15.26 64.96
N THR A 352 32.86 -15.01 64.65
CA THR A 352 32.44 -14.37 63.41
C THR A 352 32.77 -12.87 63.45
N PRO A 353 33.59 -12.32 62.53
CA PRO A 353 33.95 -10.91 62.54
C PRO A 353 32.71 -10.00 62.42
N PRO A 354 32.62 -8.90 63.18
CA PRO A 354 31.41 -8.07 63.24
C PRO A 354 31.00 -7.47 61.89
N HIS A 355 31.98 -7.26 60.99
CA HIS A 355 31.75 -6.75 59.64
C HIS A 355 31.01 -7.75 58.72
N LEU A 356 31.14 -9.06 58.98
CA LEU A 356 30.45 -10.10 58.23
C LEU A 356 28.96 -10.16 58.63
N LEU A 357 28.65 -9.91 59.91
CA LEU A 357 27.28 -9.77 60.41
C LEU A 357 26.58 -8.52 59.85
N SER A 358 27.27 -7.38 59.72
CA SER A 358 26.68 -6.20 59.05
C SER A 358 26.40 -6.47 57.57
N LEU A 359 27.32 -7.10 56.85
CA LEU A 359 27.14 -7.50 55.45
C LEU A 359 25.97 -8.50 55.25
N GLN A 360 25.78 -9.44 56.19
CA GLN A 360 24.61 -10.33 56.16
C GLN A 360 23.29 -9.58 56.41
N ALA A 361 23.28 -8.61 57.34
CA ALA A 361 22.11 -7.76 57.58
C ALA A 361 21.78 -6.88 56.37
N GLU A 362 22.77 -6.24 55.75
CA GLU A 362 22.60 -5.45 54.52
C GLU A 362 22.11 -6.30 53.35
N MET A 363 22.68 -7.49 53.13
CA MET A 363 22.17 -8.44 52.13
C MET A 363 20.73 -8.87 52.41
N ALA A 364 20.32 -9.02 53.67
CA ALA A 364 18.94 -9.36 54.02
C ALA A 364 17.97 -8.20 53.74
N VAL A 365 18.36 -6.96 54.08
CA VAL A 365 17.60 -5.74 53.74
C VAL A 365 17.49 -5.57 52.22
N MET A 366 18.59 -5.69 51.49
CA MET A 366 18.63 -5.56 50.03
C MET A 366 17.77 -6.63 49.35
N LYS A 367 17.85 -7.91 49.77
CA LYS A 367 16.98 -8.98 49.25
C LYS A 367 15.50 -8.71 49.53
N LYS A 368 15.16 -8.14 50.70
CA LYS A 368 13.77 -7.75 51.04
C LYS A 368 13.27 -6.57 50.18
N GLN A 369 14.11 -5.57 49.94
CA GLN A 369 13.82 -4.46 49.03
C GLN A 369 13.62 -4.97 47.59
N HIS A 370 14.49 -5.86 47.10
CA HIS A 370 14.40 -6.41 45.75
C HIS A 370 13.15 -7.28 45.56
N LEU A 371 12.78 -8.12 46.55
CA LEU A 371 11.51 -8.87 46.55
C LEU A 371 10.27 -7.97 46.52
N ASN A 372 10.32 -6.80 47.17
CA ASN A 372 9.23 -5.83 47.09
C ASN A 372 9.18 -5.15 45.72
N ALA A 373 10.33 -4.74 45.16
CA ALA A 373 10.41 -4.17 43.82
C ALA A 373 9.89 -5.13 42.74
N ILE A 374 10.28 -6.42 42.81
CA ILE A 374 9.78 -7.48 41.91
C ILE A 374 8.25 -7.62 42.03
N ARG A 375 7.68 -7.55 43.25
CA ARG A 375 6.22 -7.58 43.43
C ARG A 375 5.51 -6.34 42.89
N GLU A 376 6.11 -5.16 43.01
CA GLU A 376 5.55 -3.94 42.39
C GLU A 376 5.59 -4.01 40.86
N GLU A 377 6.70 -4.44 40.27
CA GLU A 377 6.78 -4.60 38.82
C GLU A 377 5.88 -5.74 38.30
N GLN A 378 5.75 -6.86 39.02
CA GLN A 378 4.73 -7.88 38.69
C GLN A 378 3.30 -7.31 38.73
N LYS A 379 3.01 -6.41 39.67
CA LYS A 379 1.70 -5.73 39.75
C LYS A 379 1.49 -4.70 38.65
N ARG A 380 2.54 -3.98 38.22
CA ARG A 380 2.53 -3.06 37.06
C ARG A 380 2.37 -3.83 35.76
N ALA A 381 3.09 -4.92 35.58
CA ALA A 381 3.00 -5.81 34.42
C ALA A 381 1.60 -6.41 34.28
N ALA A 382 1.00 -6.94 35.37
CA ALA A 382 -0.37 -7.45 35.36
C ALA A 382 -1.41 -6.38 35.00
N ALA A 383 -1.24 -5.14 35.51
CA ALA A 383 -2.13 -4.02 35.15
C ALA A 383 -1.98 -3.60 33.67
N ALA A 384 -0.74 -3.53 33.17
CA ALA A 384 -0.45 -3.25 31.77
C ALA A 384 -0.98 -4.35 30.83
N GLU A 385 -0.86 -5.62 31.22
CA GLU A 385 -1.43 -6.75 30.49
C GLU A 385 -2.96 -6.69 30.45
N GLN A 386 -3.61 -6.36 31.58
CA GLN A 386 -5.06 -6.17 31.64
C GLN A 386 -5.54 -5.01 30.73
N GLN A 387 -4.79 -3.90 30.68
CA GLN A 387 -5.05 -2.77 29.80
C GLN A 387 -4.81 -3.10 28.32
N ALA A 388 -3.77 -3.90 28.02
CA ALA A 388 -3.50 -4.41 26.68
C ALA A 388 -4.60 -5.38 26.21
N ARG A 389 -5.02 -6.33 27.04
CA ARG A 389 -6.15 -7.25 26.77
C ARG A 389 -7.44 -6.48 26.50
N GLY A 390 -7.75 -5.44 27.29
CA GLY A 390 -8.89 -4.55 27.02
C GLY A 390 -8.80 -3.84 25.67
N SER A 391 -7.60 -3.41 25.27
CA SER A 391 -7.35 -2.78 23.97
C SER A 391 -7.48 -3.77 22.81
N VAL A 392 -7.02 -5.02 22.98
CA VAL A 392 -7.20 -6.11 22.01
C VAL A 392 -8.68 -6.41 21.82
N ILE A 393 -9.46 -6.59 22.90
CA ILE A 393 -10.90 -6.84 22.85
C ILE A 393 -11.63 -5.71 22.12
N MET A 394 -11.27 -4.44 22.37
CA MET A 394 -11.83 -3.28 21.66
C MET A 394 -11.48 -3.25 20.17
N HIS A 395 -10.31 -3.78 19.77
CA HIS A 395 -9.93 -3.90 18.36
C HIS A 395 -10.57 -5.10 17.68
N GLU A 396 -10.68 -6.23 18.36
CA GLU A 396 -11.33 -7.46 17.89
C GLU A 396 -12.83 -7.23 17.69
N ALA A 397 -13.52 -6.61 18.65
CA ALA A 397 -14.92 -6.21 18.51
C ALA A 397 -15.15 -5.23 17.34
N ARG A 398 -14.18 -4.35 17.06
CA ARG A 398 -14.22 -3.45 15.90
C ARG A 398 -13.98 -4.20 14.57
N VAL A 399 -13.12 -5.22 14.54
CA VAL A 399 -12.90 -6.07 13.36
C VAL A 399 -14.15 -6.90 13.08
N ALA A 400 -14.66 -7.64 14.08
CA ALA A 400 -15.89 -8.41 13.96
C ALA A 400 -17.11 -7.54 13.56
N GLY A 401 -17.20 -6.30 14.08
CA GLY A 401 -18.23 -5.33 13.68
C GLY A 401 -18.07 -4.76 12.26
N LEU A 402 -16.88 -4.84 11.66
CA LEU A 402 -16.66 -4.52 10.24
C LEU A 402 -16.91 -5.74 9.35
N GLU A 403 -16.50 -6.94 9.79
CA GLU A 403 -16.76 -8.21 9.11
C GLU A 403 -18.26 -8.52 9.03
N ALA A 404 -19.01 -8.27 10.10
CA ALA A 404 -20.47 -8.39 10.11
C ALA A 404 -21.12 -7.48 9.05
N ARG A 405 -20.72 -6.19 8.96
CA ARG A 405 -21.22 -5.27 7.92
C ARG A 405 -20.78 -5.67 6.51
N LEU A 406 -19.62 -6.31 6.36
CA LEU A 406 -19.13 -6.82 5.09
C LEU A 406 -19.91 -8.07 4.66
N ALA A 407 -20.32 -8.91 5.62
CA ALA A 407 -21.26 -10.01 5.41
C ALA A 407 -22.68 -9.50 5.05
N GLU A 408 -23.22 -8.51 5.78
CA GLU A 408 -24.50 -7.84 5.46
C GLU A 408 -24.47 -7.25 4.03
N LEU A 409 -23.41 -6.54 3.66
CA LEU A 409 -23.24 -6.02 2.30
C LEU A 409 -23.12 -7.14 1.26
N SER A 410 -22.46 -8.26 1.58
CA SER A 410 -22.36 -9.42 0.69
C SER A 410 -23.71 -10.14 0.53
N GLU A 411 -24.53 -10.20 1.59
CA GLU A 411 -25.88 -10.77 1.54
C GLU A 411 -26.86 -9.85 0.81
N ILE A 412 -26.74 -8.52 0.96
CA ILE A 412 -27.51 -7.54 0.17
C ILE A 412 -27.14 -7.64 -1.31
N VAL A 413 -25.84 -7.68 -1.66
CA VAL A 413 -25.39 -7.83 -3.06
C VAL A 413 -25.81 -9.20 -3.63
N GLY A 414 -25.66 -10.29 -2.87
CA GLY A 414 -26.16 -11.61 -3.25
C GLY A 414 -27.69 -11.65 -3.39
N GLY A 415 -28.42 -10.87 -2.59
CA GLY A 415 -29.86 -10.64 -2.72
C GLY A 415 -30.21 -9.91 -4.02
N TYR A 416 -29.46 -8.88 -4.39
CA TYR A 416 -29.62 -8.18 -5.66
C TYR A 416 -29.31 -9.06 -6.87
N ASP A 417 -28.24 -9.88 -6.84
CA ASP A 417 -27.97 -10.81 -7.96
C ASP A 417 -28.98 -11.97 -8.02
N ARG A 418 -29.50 -12.46 -6.88
CA ARG A 418 -30.64 -13.40 -6.87
C ARG A 418 -31.91 -12.77 -7.45
N LEU A 419 -32.22 -11.52 -7.09
CA LEU A 419 -33.37 -10.79 -7.62
C LEU A 419 -33.21 -10.55 -9.13
N ARG A 420 -32.00 -10.17 -9.58
CA ARG A 420 -31.65 -10.01 -10.99
C ARG A 420 -31.73 -11.33 -11.77
N GLN A 421 -31.37 -12.47 -11.17
CA GLN A 421 -31.59 -13.79 -11.77
C GLN A 421 -33.09 -14.14 -11.83
N GLN A 422 -33.87 -13.80 -10.80
CA GLN A 422 -35.33 -13.94 -10.84
C GLN A 422 -35.96 -13.04 -11.92
N ASP A 423 -35.50 -11.80 -12.08
CA ASP A 423 -35.92 -10.89 -13.14
C ASP A 423 -35.52 -11.42 -14.52
N GLN A 424 -34.31 -11.98 -14.69
CA GLN A 424 -33.92 -12.63 -15.95
C GLN A 424 -34.78 -13.86 -16.25
N LEU A 425 -35.13 -14.68 -15.25
CA LEU A 425 -36.03 -15.82 -15.40
C LEU A 425 -37.49 -15.39 -15.64
N ALA A 426 -37.92 -14.26 -15.08
CA ALA A 426 -39.24 -13.67 -15.32
C ALA A 426 -39.31 -13.06 -16.73
N ILE A 427 -38.27 -12.36 -17.17
CA ILE A 427 -38.13 -11.85 -18.55
C ILE A 427 -38.07 -13.02 -19.54
N GLN A 428 -37.39 -14.13 -19.21
CA GLN A 428 -37.38 -15.30 -20.06
C GLN A 428 -38.77 -15.95 -20.11
N LYS A 429 -39.44 -16.18 -18.97
CA LYS A 429 -40.83 -16.66 -18.94
C LYS A 429 -41.81 -15.73 -19.67
N LEU A 430 -41.61 -14.42 -19.63
CA LEU A 430 -42.41 -13.45 -20.38
C LEU A 430 -42.13 -13.50 -21.88
N LYS A 431 -40.89 -13.81 -22.31
CA LYS A 431 -40.57 -14.11 -23.72
C LYS A 431 -41.17 -15.44 -24.17
N ASP A 432 -41.07 -16.47 -23.33
CA ASP A 432 -41.63 -17.80 -23.60
C ASP A 432 -43.16 -17.74 -23.64
N GLN A 433 -43.78 -16.91 -22.79
CA GLN A 433 -45.22 -16.59 -22.85
C GLN A 433 -45.58 -15.72 -24.04
N LEU A 434 -44.73 -14.78 -24.47
CA LEU A 434 -44.94 -14.03 -25.72
C LEU A 434 -44.88 -14.95 -26.94
N ALA A 435 -43.92 -15.86 -26.99
CA ALA A 435 -43.83 -16.88 -28.04
C ALA A 435 -45.08 -17.79 -28.00
N ALA A 436 -45.44 -18.33 -26.83
CA ALA A 436 -46.64 -19.14 -26.68
C ALA A 436 -47.93 -18.38 -27.05
N LEU A 437 -48.03 -17.07 -26.76
CA LEU A 437 -49.17 -16.23 -27.16
C LEU A 437 -49.18 -15.88 -28.65
N GLN A 438 -48.01 -15.86 -29.31
CA GLN A 438 -47.93 -15.79 -30.78
C GLN A 438 -48.30 -17.12 -31.45
N ASP A 439 -48.04 -18.26 -30.78
CA ASP A 439 -48.40 -19.60 -31.25
C ASP A 439 -49.85 -20.03 -30.90
N THR A 440 -50.57 -19.29 -30.04
CA THR A 440 -51.92 -19.67 -29.53
C THR A 440 -53.08 -18.76 -29.97
N GLU A 441 -52.97 -18.11 -31.14
CA GLU A 441 -54.16 -17.50 -31.78
C GLU A 441 -55.03 -18.52 -32.57
N HIS A 442 -54.73 -19.82 -32.51
CA HIS A 442 -55.55 -20.90 -33.07
C HIS A 442 -55.78 -22.10 -32.13
N SER A 443 -57.02 -22.60 -32.15
CA SER A 443 -57.61 -23.73 -31.39
C SER A 443 -57.94 -23.50 -29.91
N GLU A 444 -59.24 -23.53 -29.62
CA GLU A 444 -59.83 -23.54 -28.28
C GLU A 444 -59.87 -24.98 -27.67
N VAL A 445 -60.64 -25.14 -26.57
CA VAL A 445 -61.35 -26.37 -26.10
C VAL A 445 -60.69 -27.24 -25.00
N VAL A 446 -61.11 -26.99 -23.73
CA VAL A 446 -61.52 -28.00 -22.69
C VAL A 446 -60.41 -28.83 -21.99
N THR A 447 -60.39 -29.12 -20.67
CA THR A 447 -61.06 -28.64 -19.41
C THR A 447 -60.29 -29.16 -18.19
N SER A 448 -60.64 -28.66 -16.98
CA SER A 448 -60.48 -29.29 -15.65
C SER A 448 -59.06 -29.26 -15.01
N SER A 449 -58.90 -29.07 -13.70
CA SER A 449 -59.86 -28.66 -12.64
C SER A 449 -59.17 -28.16 -11.36
N ASN A 450 -59.90 -27.32 -10.62
CA ASN A 450 -59.89 -27.00 -9.17
C ASN A 450 -59.00 -27.84 -8.21
N HIS A 451 -58.54 -27.37 -7.04
CA HIS A 451 -58.95 -26.22 -6.21
C HIS A 451 -57.75 -25.65 -5.39
N PRO A 452 -57.62 -24.32 -5.18
CA PRO A 452 -56.59 -23.75 -4.29
C PRO A 452 -56.75 -24.06 -2.78
N GLU A 453 -57.90 -24.58 -2.35
CA GLU A 453 -58.28 -24.64 -0.94
C GLU A 453 -57.57 -25.74 -0.14
N GLU A 454 -57.14 -26.83 -0.79
CA GLU A 454 -56.29 -27.85 -0.16
C GLU A 454 -54.96 -27.26 0.35
N ILE A 455 -54.36 -26.35 -0.43
CA ILE A 455 -53.06 -25.75 -0.11
C ILE A 455 -53.22 -24.85 1.13
N ILE A 456 -54.31 -24.09 1.21
CA ILE A 456 -54.64 -23.25 2.37
C ILE A 456 -54.90 -24.11 3.63
N SER A 457 -55.53 -25.28 3.48
CA SER A 457 -55.70 -26.26 4.56
C SER A 457 -54.35 -26.81 5.06
N LYS A 458 -53.49 -27.24 4.13
CA LYS A 458 -52.13 -27.76 4.42
C LYS A 458 -51.24 -26.72 5.11
N ILE A 459 -51.29 -25.45 4.67
CA ILE A 459 -50.55 -24.34 5.31
C ILE A 459 -51.07 -24.04 6.72
N LYS A 460 -52.39 -24.02 6.95
CA LYS A 460 -52.96 -23.82 8.30
C LYS A 460 -52.58 -24.96 9.26
N SER A 461 -52.52 -26.19 8.77
CA SER A 461 -52.07 -27.38 9.53
C SER A 461 -50.59 -27.29 9.95
N LEU A 462 -49.72 -26.77 9.07
CA LEU A 462 -48.30 -26.53 9.39
C LEU A 462 -48.11 -25.41 10.41
N TYR A 463 -48.86 -24.31 10.27
CA TYR A 463 -48.70 -23.13 11.13
C TYR A 463 -49.08 -23.42 12.60
N THR A 464 -50.19 -24.13 12.86
CA THR A 464 -50.56 -24.51 14.24
C THR A 464 -49.56 -25.48 14.86
N ARG A 465 -48.99 -26.42 14.08
CA ARG A 465 -48.00 -27.37 14.59
C ARG A 465 -46.61 -26.77 14.85
N LEU A 466 -46.27 -25.66 14.20
CA LEU A 466 -45.07 -24.87 14.52
C LEU A 466 -45.22 -24.13 15.86
N LEU A 467 -46.40 -23.62 16.20
CA LEU A 467 -46.64 -22.99 17.52
C LEU A 467 -46.54 -23.99 18.69
N ASP A 468 -46.91 -25.26 18.49
CA ASP A 468 -46.73 -26.33 19.48
C ASP A 468 -45.25 -26.72 19.71
N LEU A 469 -44.37 -26.47 18.73
CA LEU A 469 -42.95 -26.84 18.80
C LEU A 469 -42.09 -25.82 19.57
N ASP A 470 -42.39 -24.53 19.48
CA ASP A 470 -41.66 -23.48 20.21
C ASP A 470 -41.79 -23.63 21.74
N ASN A 471 -42.87 -24.24 22.21
CA ASN A 471 -43.17 -24.42 23.63
C ASN A 471 -42.43 -25.59 24.32
N LYS A 472 -41.54 -26.33 23.64
CA LYS A 472 -40.81 -27.48 24.23
C LYS A 472 -39.29 -27.40 24.02
N LYS A 473 -38.60 -26.79 24.99
CA LYS A 473 -37.13 -26.72 25.06
C LYS A 473 -36.49 -28.08 25.41
N ARG A 474 -35.36 -28.41 24.74
CA ARG A 474 -34.46 -29.57 24.93
C ARG A 474 -35.09 -30.89 24.44
N ASP A 475 -34.51 -31.65 23.50
CA ASP A 475 -33.20 -32.33 23.57
C ASP A 475 -32.62 -32.76 22.19
N SER A 476 -31.39 -33.30 22.19
CA SER A 476 -30.57 -33.61 21.02
C SER A 476 -30.94 -34.90 20.25
N THR A 477 -32.21 -35.11 19.93
CA THR A 477 -32.70 -36.22 19.07
C THR A 477 -33.34 -35.75 17.75
N TYR A 478 -33.42 -34.43 17.56
CA TYR A 478 -34.30 -33.75 16.59
C TYR A 478 -34.02 -34.03 15.10
N VAL A 479 -32.76 -34.29 14.71
CA VAL A 479 -32.39 -34.41 13.27
C VAL A 479 -32.75 -35.78 12.69
N LYS A 480 -32.57 -36.87 13.45
CA LYS A 480 -32.86 -38.25 12.98
C LYS A 480 -34.35 -38.54 12.82
N SER A 481 -35.23 -37.80 13.50
CA SER A 481 -36.68 -37.86 13.27
C SER A 481 -37.10 -37.03 12.05
N LEU A 482 -36.54 -35.82 11.86
CA LEU A 482 -36.88 -34.94 10.73
C LEU A 482 -36.66 -35.62 9.37
N LEU A 483 -35.48 -36.23 9.16
CA LEU A 483 -35.15 -36.95 7.92
C LEU A 483 -36.02 -38.20 7.65
N ASN A 484 -36.74 -38.71 8.64
CA ASN A 484 -37.66 -39.85 8.50
C ASN A 484 -39.13 -39.42 8.28
N ILE A 485 -39.46 -38.14 8.38
CA ILE A 485 -40.83 -37.62 8.28
C ILE A 485 -41.04 -36.83 6.97
N LEU A 486 -39.96 -36.49 6.26
CA LEU A 486 -39.98 -35.77 4.98
C LEU A 486 -39.85 -36.67 3.74
N ASP A 487 -39.76 -38.00 3.90
CA ASP A 487 -39.64 -39.03 2.84
C ASP A 487 -38.50 -38.88 1.81
N LEU A 488 -37.59 -37.91 1.98
CA LEU A 488 -36.41 -37.66 1.15
C LEU A 488 -35.27 -38.70 1.34
N ARG A 489 -35.61 -39.99 1.48
CA ARG A 489 -34.67 -41.05 1.88
C ARG A 489 -34.06 -41.83 0.71
N ASP A 490 -34.73 -41.88 -0.45
CA ASP A 490 -34.44 -42.87 -1.50
C ASP A 490 -34.05 -42.34 -2.90
N GLU A 491 -34.06 -41.02 -3.17
CA GLU A 491 -33.75 -40.50 -4.54
C GLU A 491 -32.26 -40.30 -4.87
N HIS A 492 -31.35 -40.20 -3.88
CA HIS A 492 -29.91 -40.05 -4.14
C HIS A 492 -29.02 -40.88 -3.18
N PRO A 493 -28.57 -42.08 -3.60
CA PRO A 493 -27.68 -42.94 -2.79
C PRO A 493 -26.32 -42.31 -2.46
N ASP A 494 -25.79 -41.51 -3.38
CA ASP A 494 -24.41 -40.97 -3.35
C ASP A 494 -24.12 -40.02 -2.16
N TYR A 495 -25.16 -39.35 -1.63
CA TYR A 495 -25.03 -38.53 -0.42
C TYR A 495 -25.07 -39.34 0.88
N LYS A 496 -25.66 -40.54 0.86
CA LYS A 496 -25.76 -41.41 2.03
C LYS A 496 -24.41 -42.02 2.37
N GLU A 497 -23.70 -42.58 1.39
CA GLU A 497 -22.33 -43.08 1.59
C GLU A 497 -21.38 -41.97 2.05
N LYS A 498 -21.49 -40.76 1.49
CA LYS A 498 -20.65 -39.61 1.89
C LYS A 498 -20.95 -39.14 3.30
N TYR A 499 -22.22 -39.15 3.73
CA TYR A 499 -22.61 -38.84 5.10
C TYR A 499 -22.14 -39.93 6.09
N ASP A 500 -22.39 -41.21 5.80
CA ASP A 500 -22.01 -42.31 6.67
C ASP A 500 -20.47 -42.46 6.78
N ALA A 501 -19.72 -42.19 5.70
CA ALA A 501 -18.26 -42.12 5.72
C ALA A 501 -17.73 -40.96 6.59
N LEU A 502 -18.32 -39.76 6.51
CA LEU A 502 -17.95 -38.63 7.38
C LEU A 502 -18.30 -38.90 8.85
N LEU A 503 -19.40 -39.62 9.10
CA LEU A 503 -19.78 -40.07 10.43
C LEU A 503 -18.78 -41.09 11.00
N GLN A 504 -18.24 -41.95 10.13
CA GLN A 504 -17.23 -42.94 10.49
C GLN A 504 -15.85 -42.31 10.71
N GLU A 505 -15.41 -41.35 9.87
CA GLU A 505 -14.21 -40.53 10.15
C GLU A 505 -14.34 -39.77 11.48
N PHE A 506 -15.53 -39.24 11.79
CA PHE A 506 -15.77 -38.50 13.03
C PHE A 506 -15.69 -39.43 14.27
N GLU A 507 -16.27 -40.62 14.21
CA GLU A 507 -16.14 -41.61 15.30
C GLU A 507 -14.73 -42.19 15.41
N ASP A 508 -14.01 -42.41 14.30
CA ASP A 508 -12.59 -42.83 14.30
C ASP A 508 -11.69 -41.72 14.87
N TYR A 509 -11.92 -40.45 14.55
CA TYR A 509 -11.19 -39.31 15.12
C TYR A 509 -11.47 -39.16 16.62
N LYS A 510 -12.73 -39.38 17.03
CA LYS A 510 -13.17 -39.42 18.43
C LYS A 510 -12.57 -40.61 19.20
N HIS A 511 -12.43 -41.77 18.55
CA HIS A 511 -11.67 -42.91 19.07
C HIS A 511 -10.17 -42.60 19.18
N GLN A 512 -9.53 -42.00 18.17
CA GLN A 512 -8.13 -41.58 18.25
C GLN A 512 -7.88 -40.57 19.38
N ALA A 513 -8.77 -39.59 19.57
CA ALA A 513 -8.69 -38.63 20.68
C ALA A 513 -8.79 -39.36 22.03
N THR A 514 -9.76 -40.26 22.18
CA THR A 514 -9.96 -41.06 23.40
C THR A 514 -8.79 -42.01 23.67
N CYS A 515 -8.21 -42.62 22.63
CA CYS A 515 -7.01 -43.46 22.72
C CYS A 515 -5.76 -42.66 23.08
N LYS A 516 -5.55 -41.46 22.51
CA LYS A 516 -4.45 -40.56 22.90
C LYS A 516 -4.56 -40.15 24.38
N TYR A 517 -5.77 -39.87 24.86
CA TYR A 517 -6.01 -39.56 26.29
C TYR A 517 -5.70 -40.77 27.20
N ASN A 518 -6.10 -41.98 26.80
CA ASN A 518 -5.88 -43.21 27.57
C ASN A 518 -4.48 -43.86 27.41
N MET A 519 -3.71 -43.54 26.37
CA MET A 519 -2.31 -43.97 26.25
C MET A 519 -1.43 -43.32 27.34
N SER A 520 -1.69 -42.05 27.66
CA SER A 520 -0.95 -41.30 28.68
C SER A 520 -1.08 -41.87 30.10
N SER A 521 -2.15 -42.62 30.40
CA SER A 521 -2.30 -43.30 31.70
C SER A 521 -1.74 -44.73 31.71
N ASN A 522 -1.76 -45.44 30.56
CA ASN A 522 -1.32 -46.83 30.49
C ASN A 522 0.20 -47.01 30.34
N VAL A 523 0.93 -46.05 29.74
CA VAL A 523 2.40 -46.12 29.61
C VAL A 523 3.09 -46.18 30.99
N LEU A 524 2.50 -45.56 32.02
CA LEU A 524 2.97 -45.64 33.41
C LEU A 524 2.86 -47.06 34.01
N ARG A 525 1.98 -47.93 33.49
CA ARG A 525 1.85 -49.32 33.93
C ARG A 525 2.77 -50.28 33.16
N SER A 526 2.93 -50.12 31.85
CA SER A 526 3.77 -51.02 31.04
C SER A 526 5.24 -50.98 31.45
N THR A 527 5.77 -49.80 31.79
CA THR A 527 7.17 -49.63 32.24
C THR A 527 7.42 -50.23 33.62
N GLN A 528 6.37 -50.58 34.37
CA GLN A 528 6.48 -51.20 35.70
C GLN A 528 6.71 -52.72 35.63
N GLN A 529 6.38 -53.39 34.52
CA GLN A 529 6.56 -54.84 34.35
C GLN A 529 7.93 -55.25 33.76
N GLN A 530 8.56 -54.41 32.93
CA GLN A 530 9.86 -54.75 32.30
C GLN A 530 11.07 -54.73 33.26
N ARG A 531 10.91 -54.29 34.52
CA ARG A 531 12.00 -54.24 35.51
C ARG A 531 12.32 -55.58 36.20
N HIS A 532 11.65 -56.68 35.85
CA HIS A 532 11.84 -57.97 36.52
C HIS A 532 12.90 -58.90 35.88
N SER A 533 13.46 -58.56 34.71
CA SER A 533 14.22 -59.51 33.87
C SER A 533 15.75 -59.35 33.85
N LEU A 534 16.33 -58.40 34.59
CA LEU A 534 17.79 -58.21 34.68
C LEU A 534 18.23 -58.01 36.14
N SER A 535 18.39 -59.11 36.86
CA SER A 535 19.12 -59.14 38.14
C SER A 535 19.85 -60.47 38.30
N LEU A 536 21.08 -60.52 37.81
CA LEU A 536 22.04 -61.58 38.13
C LEU A 536 23.40 -60.93 38.45
N MET A 537 23.91 -61.30 39.62
CA MET A 537 25.24 -61.04 40.20
C MET A 537 25.46 -59.71 40.97
N HIS A 538 26.05 -59.90 42.17
CA HIS A 538 26.54 -58.93 43.17
C HIS A 538 25.51 -58.21 44.08
N ASP A 539 26.05 -57.53 45.10
CA ASP A 539 25.58 -57.38 46.49
C ASP A 539 24.15 -56.85 46.76
N LYS A 540 23.64 -57.08 47.99
CA LYS A 540 22.18 -57.04 48.27
C LYS A 540 21.61 -56.03 49.28
N ASP A 541 22.38 -55.44 50.19
CA ASP A 541 21.78 -54.69 51.32
C ASP A 541 21.88 -53.16 51.25
N HIS A 542 22.83 -52.55 50.52
CA HIS A 542 22.93 -51.08 50.47
C HIS A 542 21.81 -50.45 49.62
N ASP A 543 21.67 -50.91 48.36
CA ASP A 543 20.78 -50.34 47.35
C ASP A 543 19.30 -50.41 47.71
N LYS A 544 18.93 -51.43 48.50
CA LYS A 544 17.56 -51.69 48.98
C LYS A 544 17.01 -50.51 49.79
N THR A 545 17.90 -49.83 50.53
CA THR A 545 17.58 -48.67 51.36
C THR A 545 17.41 -47.40 50.51
N GLN A 546 18.32 -47.16 49.56
CA GLN A 546 18.24 -46.02 48.64
C GLN A 546 17.01 -46.13 47.72
N LEU A 547 16.71 -47.33 47.21
CA LEU A 547 15.54 -47.61 46.38
C LEU A 547 14.22 -47.33 47.12
N ASN A 548 14.16 -47.56 48.44
CA ASN A 548 12.98 -47.23 49.24
C ASN A 548 12.85 -45.73 49.50
N LEU A 549 13.95 -45.01 49.78
CA LEU A 549 13.95 -43.54 49.86
C LEU A 549 13.48 -42.90 48.55
N LEU A 550 13.98 -43.38 47.41
CA LEU A 550 13.56 -42.91 46.08
C LEU A 550 12.07 -43.20 45.78
N LYS A 551 11.52 -44.34 46.23
CA LYS A 551 10.07 -44.61 46.11
C LYS A 551 9.22 -43.64 46.93
N VAL A 552 9.60 -43.38 48.19
CA VAL A 552 8.90 -42.42 49.07
C VAL A 552 8.95 -41.01 48.47
N HIS A 553 10.11 -40.59 47.94
CA HIS A 553 10.26 -39.28 47.30
C HIS A 553 9.37 -39.14 46.05
N ASN A 554 9.32 -40.16 45.17
CA ASN A 554 8.44 -40.14 44.01
C ASN A 554 6.95 -40.11 44.41
N SER A 555 6.54 -40.89 45.42
CA SER A 555 5.17 -40.86 45.94
C SER A 555 4.76 -39.48 46.45
N ASN A 556 5.67 -38.74 47.11
CA ASN A 556 5.41 -37.37 47.57
C ASN A 556 5.33 -36.37 46.40
N LEU A 557 6.17 -36.53 45.37
CA LEU A 557 6.10 -35.72 44.15
C LEU A 557 4.79 -35.94 43.39
N GLU A 558 4.36 -37.19 43.21
CA GLU A 558 3.07 -37.51 42.58
C GLU A 558 1.89 -36.87 43.34
N GLU A 559 1.92 -36.90 44.67
CA GLU A 559 0.88 -36.30 45.52
C GLU A 559 0.85 -34.77 45.42
N ARG A 560 2.02 -34.12 45.39
CA ARG A 560 2.13 -32.68 45.10
C ARG A 560 1.62 -32.33 43.70
N ILE A 561 1.92 -33.13 42.69
CA ILE A 561 1.41 -32.94 41.32
C ILE A 561 -0.13 -33.09 41.29
N ARG A 562 -0.69 -34.08 42.00
CA ARG A 562 -2.15 -34.22 42.16
C ARG A 562 -2.78 -33.00 42.84
N MET A 563 -2.17 -32.46 43.90
CA MET A 563 -2.65 -31.23 44.56
C MET A 563 -2.60 -30.00 43.62
N ILE A 564 -1.47 -29.79 42.94
CA ILE A 564 -1.29 -28.64 42.02
C ILE A 564 -2.28 -28.72 40.84
N ASN A 565 -2.53 -29.91 40.29
CA ASN A 565 -3.52 -30.09 39.23
C ASN A 565 -4.95 -29.79 39.72
N ASN A 566 -5.32 -30.19 40.94
CA ASN A 566 -6.63 -29.85 41.51
C ASN A 566 -6.78 -28.35 41.80
N GLU A 567 -5.72 -27.67 42.26
CA GLU A 567 -5.69 -26.21 42.37
C GLU A 567 -5.80 -25.51 41.00
N MET A 568 -5.17 -26.07 39.96
CA MET A 568 -5.22 -25.52 38.60
C MET A 568 -6.65 -25.63 38.04
N ILE A 569 -7.26 -26.82 38.10
CA ILE A 569 -8.63 -27.07 37.63
C ILE A 569 -9.66 -26.21 38.38
N SER A 570 -9.49 -26.00 39.70
CA SER A 570 -10.41 -25.14 40.46
C SER A 570 -10.27 -23.65 40.09
N LYS A 571 -9.07 -23.16 39.82
CA LYS A 571 -8.83 -21.78 39.33
C LYS A 571 -9.35 -21.60 37.90
N GLU A 572 -9.14 -22.59 37.04
CA GLU A 572 -9.68 -22.62 35.67
C GLU A 572 -11.21 -22.54 35.66
N ARG A 573 -11.90 -23.32 36.50
CA ARG A 573 -13.37 -23.26 36.61
C ARG A 573 -13.88 -21.90 37.07
N VAL A 574 -13.22 -21.25 38.04
CA VAL A 574 -13.59 -19.91 38.53
C VAL A 574 -13.38 -18.85 37.44
N LEU A 575 -12.30 -18.94 36.66
CA LEU A 575 -12.07 -18.04 35.52
C LEU A 575 -13.12 -18.24 34.42
N GLN A 576 -13.58 -19.48 34.20
CA GLN A 576 -14.60 -19.80 33.21
C GLN A 576 -15.99 -19.31 33.63
N GLU A 577 -16.37 -19.45 34.90
CA GLU A 577 -17.59 -18.84 35.47
C GLU A 577 -17.59 -17.31 35.35
N GLN A 578 -16.42 -16.66 35.52
CA GLN A 578 -16.27 -15.21 35.31
C GLN A 578 -16.37 -14.82 33.83
N LEU A 579 -15.84 -15.62 32.92
CA LEU A 579 -15.90 -15.39 31.48
C LEU A 579 -17.35 -15.46 30.97
N GLU A 580 -18.13 -16.48 31.37
CA GLU A 580 -19.54 -16.61 31.02
C GLU A 580 -20.37 -15.41 31.52
N HIS A 581 -20.08 -14.92 32.74
CA HIS A 581 -20.75 -13.73 33.28
C HIS A 581 -20.45 -12.45 32.46
N GLN A 582 -19.20 -12.24 32.06
CA GLN A 582 -18.82 -11.09 31.22
C GLN A 582 -19.40 -11.18 29.81
N GLN A 583 -19.40 -12.37 29.19
CA GLN A 583 -20.02 -12.59 27.88
C GLN A 583 -21.52 -12.25 27.90
N LYS A 584 -22.23 -12.62 28.97
CA LYS A 584 -23.65 -12.29 29.11
C LYS A 584 -23.90 -10.77 29.22
N LEU A 585 -23.12 -10.06 30.03
CA LEU A 585 -23.22 -8.60 30.16
C LEU A 585 -22.95 -7.90 28.82
N PHE A 586 -21.91 -8.33 28.09
CA PHE A 586 -21.60 -7.80 26.76
C PHE A 586 -22.74 -8.03 25.77
N GLN A 587 -23.39 -9.20 25.80
CA GLN A 587 -24.54 -9.51 24.93
C GLN A 587 -25.77 -8.66 25.28
N GLU A 588 -26.02 -8.40 26.57
CA GLU A 588 -27.07 -7.48 27.02
C GLU A 588 -26.80 -6.03 26.58
N GLU A 589 -25.56 -5.54 26.61
CA GLU A 589 -25.20 -4.22 26.05
C GLU A 589 -25.31 -4.16 24.53
N ARG A 590 -24.84 -5.19 23.82
CA ARG A 590 -24.92 -5.26 22.35
C ARG A 590 -26.36 -5.14 21.85
N SER A 591 -27.30 -5.80 22.52
CA SER A 591 -28.74 -5.72 22.20
C SER A 591 -29.32 -4.29 22.32
N LYS A 592 -28.85 -3.49 23.29
CA LYS A 592 -29.27 -2.08 23.48
C LYS A 592 -28.71 -1.18 22.39
N LEU A 593 -27.45 -1.42 21.99
CA LEU A 593 -26.80 -0.69 20.89
C LEU A 593 -27.43 -1.05 19.53
N GLU A 594 -27.70 -2.33 19.26
CA GLU A 594 -28.42 -2.80 18.06
C GLU A 594 -29.80 -2.14 17.95
N HIS A 595 -30.58 -2.09 19.04
CA HIS A 595 -31.88 -1.42 19.04
C HIS A 595 -31.77 0.10 18.80
N THR A 596 -30.76 0.75 19.38
CA THR A 596 -30.52 2.21 19.21
C THR A 596 -30.09 2.54 17.78
N LEU A 597 -29.25 1.70 17.17
CA LEU A 597 -28.87 1.80 15.75
C LEU A 597 -30.11 1.71 14.86
N HIS A 598 -30.96 0.71 15.10
CA HIS A 598 -32.14 0.46 14.27
C HIS A 598 -33.20 1.59 14.36
N GLN A 599 -33.30 2.26 15.51
CA GLN A 599 -34.10 3.48 15.64
C GLN A 599 -33.54 4.62 14.76
N LYS A 600 -32.22 4.82 14.75
CA LYS A 600 -31.57 5.88 13.96
C LYS A 600 -31.60 5.61 12.46
N ASP A 601 -31.41 4.37 12.02
CA ASP A 601 -31.54 4.01 10.60
C ASP A 601 -32.95 4.29 10.07
N ASN A 602 -33.99 4.00 10.86
CA ASN A 602 -35.37 4.30 10.48
C ASN A 602 -35.64 5.82 10.43
N GLU A 603 -35.06 6.61 11.34
CA GLU A 603 -35.12 8.08 11.29
C GLU A 603 -34.50 8.63 9.98
N TYR A 604 -33.33 8.13 9.58
CA TYR A 604 -32.68 8.57 8.35
C TYR A 604 -33.38 8.06 7.08
N ARG A 605 -33.87 6.81 7.04
CA ARG A 605 -34.65 6.28 5.90
C ARG A 605 -35.92 7.11 5.66
N ASN A 606 -36.66 7.45 6.71
CA ASN A 606 -37.83 8.31 6.62
C ASN A 606 -37.47 9.70 6.07
N ARG A 607 -36.34 10.27 6.51
CA ARG A 607 -35.86 11.59 6.03
C ARG A 607 -35.41 11.59 4.57
N ILE A 608 -34.80 10.50 4.10
CA ILE A 608 -34.46 10.29 2.68
C ILE A 608 -35.75 10.21 1.85
N SER A 609 -36.72 9.38 2.24
CA SER A 609 -37.99 9.23 1.51
C SER A 609 -38.76 10.55 1.35
N ILE A 610 -38.75 11.42 2.38
CA ILE A 610 -39.34 12.76 2.30
C ILE A 610 -38.64 13.64 1.25
N LEU A 611 -37.31 13.59 1.15
CA LEU A 611 -36.54 14.34 0.16
C LEU A 611 -36.75 13.81 -1.26
N GLU A 612 -36.82 12.49 -1.43
CA GLU A 612 -37.13 11.85 -2.72
C GLU A 612 -38.52 12.24 -3.23
N GLN A 613 -39.54 12.26 -2.36
CA GLN A 613 -40.88 12.74 -2.71
C GLN A 613 -40.90 14.23 -3.10
N GLN A 614 -40.07 15.07 -2.47
CA GLN A 614 -39.94 16.49 -2.84
C GLN A 614 -39.30 16.64 -4.24
N LEU A 615 -38.25 15.86 -4.52
CA LEU A 615 -37.54 15.89 -5.80
C LEU A 615 -38.43 15.35 -6.94
N LEU A 616 -39.19 14.27 -6.71
CA LEU A 616 -40.19 13.76 -7.66
C LEU A 616 -41.23 14.83 -8.02
N ARG A 617 -41.85 15.46 -7.01
CA ARG A 617 -42.83 16.55 -7.24
C ARG A 617 -42.23 17.75 -7.97
N GLN A 618 -40.95 18.05 -7.77
CA GLN A 618 -40.25 19.10 -8.51
C GLN A 618 -40.07 18.70 -9.99
N ARG A 619 -39.68 17.44 -10.25
CA ARG A 619 -39.52 16.90 -11.61
C ARG A 619 -40.85 16.84 -12.37
N GLU A 620 -41.93 16.42 -11.72
CA GLU A 620 -43.29 16.41 -12.29
C GLU A 620 -43.73 17.82 -12.73
N ARG A 621 -43.53 18.83 -11.86
CA ARG A 621 -43.83 20.24 -12.17
C ARG A 621 -43.01 20.75 -13.36
N SER A 622 -41.72 20.40 -13.43
CA SER A 622 -40.87 20.77 -14.58
C SER A 622 -41.30 20.10 -15.88
N MET A 623 -41.71 18.81 -15.85
CA MET A 623 -42.21 18.11 -17.03
C MET A 623 -43.54 18.71 -17.52
N ALA A 624 -44.48 19.00 -16.62
CA ALA A 624 -45.75 19.62 -16.97
C ALA A 624 -45.58 21.01 -17.65
N LEU A 625 -44.64 21.82 -17.16
CA LEU A 625 -44.31 23.11 -17.75
C LEU A 625 -43.69 22.97 -19.16
N VAL A 626 -42.87 21.95 -19.39
CA VAL A 626 -42.30 21.66 -20.73
C VAL A 626 -43.42 21.22 -21.68
N GLU A 627 -44.30 20.31 -21.26
CA GLU A 627 -45.45 19.89 -22.06
C GLU A 627 -46.39 21.05 -22.44
N GLU A 628 -46.63 21.99 -21.53
CA GLU A 628 -47.43 23.19 -21.80
C GLU A 628 -46.78 24.04 -22.89
N LYS A 629 -45.45 24.23 -22.84
CA LYS A 629 -44.71 24.99 -23.84
C LYS A 629 -44.56 24.28 -25.18
N ASP A 630 -44.45 22.95 -25.20
CA ASP A 630 -44.51 22.19 -26.45
C ASP A 630 -45.90 22.25 -27.09
N LYS A 631 -46.98 22.28 -26.29
CA LYS A 631 -48.35 22.48 -26.79
C LYS A 631 -48.55 23.90 -27.36
N GLU A 632 -48.01 24.95 -26.74
CA GLU A 632 -47.97 26.31 -27.31
C GLU A 632 -47.17 26.37 -28.62
N ILE A 633 -46.02 25.70 -28.69
CA ILE A 633 -45.19 25.64 -29.90
C ILE A 633 -45.92 24.90 -31.03
N LEU A 634 -46.69 23.85 -30.72
CA LEU A 634 -47.48 23.11 -31.70
C LEU A 634 -48.67 23.92 -32.22
N THR A 635 -49.41 24.64 -31.36
CA THR A 635 -50.51 25.51 -31.81
C THR A 635 -49.99 26.69 -32.64
N LEU A 636 -48.89 27.33 -32.24
CA LEU A 636 -48.23 28.37 -33.06
C LEU A 636 -47.80 27.84 -34.44
N LYS A 637 -47.22 26.64 -34.51
CA LYS A 637 -46.85 25.99 -35.79
C LYS A 637 -48.07 25.62 -36.65
N ALA A 638 -49.19 25.26 -36.03
CA ALA A 638 -50.45 24.99 -36.75
C ALA A 638 -51.03 26.28 -37.36
N SER A 639 -51.14 27.35 -36.56
CA SER A 639 -51.61 28.66 -37.02
C SER A 639 -50.73 29.22 -38.15
N PHE A 640 -49.41 29.08 -38.05
CA PHE A 640 -48.48 29.53 -39.10
C PHE A 640 -48.62 28.74 -40.42
N ARG A 641 -49.09 27.48 -40.37
CA ARG A 641 -49.40 26.68 -41.57
C ARG A 641 -50.73 27.04 -42.23
N ALA A 642 -51.69 27.56 -41.48
CA ALA A 642 -53.00 27.97 -42.00
C ALA A 642 -52.94 29.28 -42.83
N LEU A 643 -51.86 30.05 -42.71
CA LEU A 643 -51.70 31.40 -43.29
C LEU A 643 -50.98 31.44 -44.65
N LEU A 644 -50.77 30.30 -45.32
CA LEU A 644 -50.03 30.22 -46.60
C LEU A 644 -50.88 29.59 -47.73
N PRO A 645 -51.35 30.39 -48.72
CA PRO A 645 -52.06 29.89 -49.90
C PRO A 645 -51.14 29.22 -50.95
N ASN A 646 -51.66 28.22 -51.66
CA ASN A 646 -51.00 27.53 -52.77
C ASN A 646 -51.50 28.01 -54.15
N LYS A 647 -50.63 27.95 -55.18
CA LYS A 647 -50.94 27.73 -56.61
C LYS A 647 -49.71 27.12 -57.32
N GLU A 648 -49.76 25.92 -57.91
CA GLU A 648 -50.32 25.52 -59.24
C GLU A 648 -49.33 25.79 -60.41
N THR A 649 -49.15 24.98 -61.47
CA THR A 649 -49.80 23.77 -62.09
C THR A 649 -48.73 22.86 -62.75
N SER A 650 -48.95 21.66 -63.35
CA SER A 650 -49.87 20.50 -63.15
C SER A 650 -49.55 19.34 -64.14
N GLY A 651 -49.69 18.06 -63.75
CA GLY A 651 -49.58 16.87 -64.64
C GLY A 651 -48.20 16.17 -64.66
N THR A 652 -48.01 14.87 -64.93
CA THR A 652 -48.86 13.68 -65.29
C THR A 652 -48.00 12.39 -65.07
N THR A 653 -48.44 11.11 -64.97
CA THR A 653 -49.75 10.41 -64.81
C THR A 653 -49.55 8.94 -64.32
N GLU A 654 -50.57 8.38 -63.65
CA GLU A 654 -51.06 6.96 -63.66
C GLU A 654 -50.24 5.70 -63.25
N ASN A 655 -50.58 5.19 -62.05
CA ASN A 655 -51.30 3.91 -61.77
C ASN A 655 -50.72 2.48 -62.04
N LYS A 656 -50.53 1.75 -60.90
CA LYS A 656 -51.16 0.45 -60.49
C LYS A 656 -50.59 -0.94 -60.88
N ALA A 657 -50.91 -1.87 -59.94
CA ALA A 657 -51.12 -3.33 -60.05
C ALA A 657 -49.90 -4.29 -60.00
N HIS A 658 -50.01 -5.60 -59.68
CA HIS A 658 -50.78 -6.42 -58.71
C HIS A 658 -50.53 -7.92 -59.05
N LEU A 659 -50.19 -8.84 -58.12
CA LEU A 659 -50.72 -10.25 -58.02
C LEU A 659 -50.02 -11.14 -56.95
N LYS A 660 -50.57 -12.35 -56.73
CA LYS A 660 -50.11 -13.46 -55.85
C LYS A 660 -49.90 -14.76 -56.66
N ARG A 661 -49.05 -15.71 -56.21
CA ARG A 661 -49.41 -17.15 -55.97
C ARG A 661 -48.22 -18.07 -55.57
N TYR A 662 -48.29 -18.63 -54.35
CA TYR A 662 -48.45 -20.05 -53.94
C TYR A 662 -47.79 -21.26 -54.65
N GLU A 663 -47.63 -22.34 -53.85
CA GLU A 663 -47.49 -23.80 -54.16
C GLU A 663 -46.09 -24.36 -54.60
N ASN A 664 -45.66 -25.59 -54.26
CA ASN A 664 -45.92 -26.52 -53.11
C ASN A 664 -44.94 -27.75 -53.12
N THR A 665 -45.10 -28.72 -52.19
CA THR A 665 -44.60 -30.15 -52.14
C THR A 665 -43.50 -30.55 -51.11
N ILE A 666 -43.35 -31.87 -50.84
CA ILE A 666 -43.30 -32.45 -49.47
C ILE A 666 -42.66 -33.89 -49.40
N GLU A 667 -41.90 -34.21 -48.32
CA GLU A 667 -41.68 -35.55 -47.65
C GLU A 667 -40.64 -36.63 -48.19
N PRO A 668 -40.40 -37.85 -47.57
CA PRO A 668 -39.29 -38.09 -46.59
C PRO A 668 -38.63 -39.54 -46.58
N VAL A 669 -38.15 -40.03 -45.40
CA VAL A 669 -37.89 -41.46 -44.96
C VAL A 669 -36.43 -42.03 -44.95
N THR A 670 -36.24 -43.13 -44.20
CA THR A 670 -35.11 -43.66 -43.38
C THR A 670 -34.26 -44.81 -43.95
N ASP A 671 -33.13 -45.08 -43.26
CA ASP A 671 -32.45 -46.38 -43.00
C ASP A 671 -31.91 -47.29 -44.13
N LEU A 672 -30.68 -47.78 -43.91
CA LEU A 672 -30.36 -49.19 -44.18
C LEU A 672 -29.29 -49.78 -43.22
N VAL A 673 -29.52 -51.04 -42.84
CA VAL A 673 -28.86 -51.81 -41.79
C VAL A 673 -27.73 -52.71 -42.31
N THR A 674 -26.68 -52.87 -41.49
CA THR A 674 -25.73 -54.01 -41.35
C THR A 674 -25.29 -54.84 -42.57
N GLY A 675 -23.97 -54.95 -42.75
CA GLY A 675 -23.34 -56.02 -43.53
C GLY A 675 -21.95 -56.41 -43.01
N LEU A 676 -21.58 -57.69 -43.19
CA LEU A 676 -20.24 -58.26 -43.03
C LEU A 676 -19.65 -58.38 -41.60
N LEU A 677 -20.22 -59.30 -40.83
CA LEU A 677 -19.41 -60.23 -40.03
C LEU A 677 -19.00 -61.43 -40.90
N THR A 678 -17.73 -61.80 -40.94
CA THR A 678 -17.28 -63.18 -41.24
C THR A 678 -15.99 -63.50 -40.49
N ASN A 679 -15.91 -64.72 -39.97
CA ASN A 679 -14.87 -65.18 -39.04
C ASN A 679 -13.49 -65.29 -39.68
N ASP A 680 -12.42 -65.00 -38.91
CA ASP A 680 -11.50 -66.06 -38.44
C ASP A 680 -10.55 -65.54 -37.34
N SER A 681 -10.10 -66.43 -36.46
CA SER A 681 -9.24 -66.15 -35.30
C SER A 681 -8.66 -67.45 -34.72
N PRO A 682 -7.46 -67.50 -34.12
CA PRO A 682 -6.46 -66.43 -33.88
C PRO A 682 -5.10 -66.72 -34.58
N PRO A 683 -4.14 -65.77 -34.58
CA PRO A 683 -3.18 -65.73 -33.47
C PRO A 683 -3.05 -64.30 -32.90
N ILE A 684 -3.88 -64.00 -31.89
CA ILE A 684 -4.02 -62.66 -31.27
C ILE A 684 -2.68 -62.10 -30.76
N LEU A 685 -1.76 -62.91 -30.24
CA LEU A 685 -0.41 -62.45 -29.86
C LEU A 685 0.42 -61.96 -31.06
N HIS A 686 0.45 -62.69 -32.17
CA HIS A 686 1.24 -62.26 -33.34
C HIS A 686 0.56 -61.09 -34.05
N TYR A 687 -0.77 -61.04 -34.10
CA TYR A 687 -1.50 -59.90 -34.65
C TYR A 687 -1.31 -58.63 -33.80
N THR A 688 -1.40 -58.70 -32.47
CA THR A 688 -1.16 -57.53 -31.61
C THR A 688 0.30 -57.06 -31.61
N GLN A 689 1.27 -57.98 -31.76
CA GLN A 689 2.69 -57.61 -31.85
C GLN A 689 3.07 -57.06 -33.24
N GLU A 690 2.41 -57.52 -34.31
CA GLU A 690 2.38 -56.85 -35.62
C GLU A 690 1.74 -55.47 -35.51
N LEU A 691 0.58 -55.34 -34.83
CA LEU A 691 -0.12 -54.07 -34.66
C LEU A 691 0.76 -53.07 -33.92
N ALA A 692 1.33 -53.42 -32.77
CA ALA A 692 2.21 -52.54 -32.02
C ALA A 692 3.44 -52.07 -32.84
N ARG A 693 4.02 -52.95 -33.67
CA ARG A 693 5.09 -52.55 -34.61
C ARG A 693 4.59 -51.62 -35.71
N LYS A 694 3.43 -51.92 -36.30
CA LYS A 694 2.79 -51.08 -37.33
C LYS A 694 2.32 -49.74 -36.76
N GLU A 695 1.82 -49.69 -35.53
CA GLU A 695 1.45 -48.47 -34.82
C GLU A 695 2.67 -47.63 -34.47
N VAL A 696 3.80 -48.22 -34.04
CA VAL A 696 5.06 -47.49 -33.86
C VAL A 696 5.57 -46.93 -35.20
N GLN A 697 5.53 -47.71 -36.28
CA GLN A 697 5.91 -47.23 -37.62
C GLN A 697 4.95 -46.16 -38.15
N VAL A 698 3.63 -46.34 -38.02
CA VAL A 698 2.59 -45.38 -38.43
C VAL A 698 2.64 -44.13 -37.54
N SER A 699 2.95 -44.24 -36.25
CA SER A 699 3.18 -43.10 -35.36
C SER A 699 4.43 -42.33 -35.77
N SER A 700 5.54 -43.01 -36.07
CA SER A 700 6.75 -42.35 -36.60
C SER A 700 6.52 -41.70 -37.97
N SER A 701 5.67 -42.30 -38.80
CA SER A 701 5.32 -41.78 -40.13
C SER A 701 4.34 -40.61 -40.03
N ARG A 702 3.32 -40.68 -39.17
CA ARG A 702 2.42 -39.58 -38.83
C ARG A 702 3.20 -38.42 -38.22
N LYS A 703 4.18 -38.68 -37.35
CA LYS A 703 5.06 -37.64 -36.80
C LYS A 703 5.89 -36.97 -37.91
N LYS A 704 6.51 -37.74 -38.81
CA LYS A 704 7.20 -37.18 -39.99
C LYS A 704 6.27 -36.43 -40.94
N ILE A 705 5.04 -36.89 -41.14
CA ILE A 705 4.03 -36.18 -41.93
C ILE A 705 3.65 -34.86 -41.25
N LEU A 706 3.46 -34.83 -39.93
CA LEU A 706 3.20 -33.60 -39.19
C LEU A 706 4.41 -32.64 -39.19
N GLU A 707 5.64 -33.15 -39.12
CA GLU A 707 6.87 -32.35 -39.27
C GLU A 707 7.02 -31.77 -40.69
N LEU A 708 6.70 -32.56 -41.73
CA LEU A 708 6.70 -32.12 -43.13
C LEU A 708 5.53 -31.18 -43.45
N GLU A 709 4.35 -31.39 -42.86
CA GLU A 709 3.23 -30.45 -42.98
C GLU A 709 3.49 -29.15 -42.22
N ALA A 710 4.12 -29.19 -41.05
CA ALA A 710 4.50 -28.00 -40.30
C ALA A 710 5.50 -27.14 -41.10
N THR A 711 6.56 -27.76 -41.61
CA THR A 711 7.57 -27.08 -42.45
C THR A 711 7.01 -26.63 -43.80
N MET A 712 6.11 -27.41 -44.44
CA MET A 712 5.39 -26.97 -45.64
C MET A 712 4.49 -25.75 -45.35
N ARG A 713 3.73 -25.75 -44.24
CA ARG A 713 2.89 -24.61 -43.83
C ARG A 713 3.75 -23.40 -43.42
N GLU A 714 4.96 -23.61 -42.92
CA GLU A 714 5.95 -22.56 -42.65
C GLU A 714 6.46 -21.93 -43.94
N GLN A 715 6.98 -22.72 -44.89
CA GLN A 715 7.43 -22.20 -46.20
C GLN A 715 6.30 -21.60 -47.04
N GLN A 716 5.06 -22.11 -46.93
CA GLN A 716 3.89 -21.48 -47.55
C GLN A 716 3.59 -20.10 -46.96
N ARG A 717 3.77 -19.91 -45.64
CA ARG A 717 3.63 -18.60 -44.99
C ARG A 717 4.78 -17.66 -45.38
N GLU A 718 6.02 -18.14 -45.44
CA GLU A 718 7.16 -17.34 -45.91
C GLU A 718 6.99 -16.88 -47.37
N MET A 719 6.60 -17.79 -48.28
CA MET A 719 6.30 -17.43 -49.67
C MET A 719 5.16 -16.42 -49.80
N LEU A 720 4.09 -16.57 -49.01
CA LEU A 720 2.96 -15.66 -49.03
C LEU A 720 3.38 -14.27 -48.53
N HIS A 721 4.11 -14.19 -47.42
CA HIS A 721 4.64 -12.94 -46.88
C HIS A 721 5.63 -12.24 -47.84
N MET A 722 6.56 -12.98 -48.47
CA MET A 722 7.45 -12.44 -49.50
C MET A 722 6.67 -11.90 -50.72
N LYS A 723 5.61 -12.61 -51.14
CA LYS A 723 4.76 -12.20 -52.27
C LYS A 723 3.96 -10.95 -51.94
N GLU A 724 3.44 -10.83 -50.72
CA GLU A 724 2.74 -9.63 -50.24
C GLU A 724 3.69 -8.43 -50.18
N GLN A 725 4.90 -8.60 -49.62
CA GLN A 725 5.93 -7.56 -49.63
C GLN A 725 6.26 -7.07 -51.05
N GLN A 726 6.49 -8.00 -51.99
CA GLN A 726 6.75 -7.65 -53.40
C GLN A 726 5.56 -6.96 -54.07
N GLN A 727 4.31 -7.39 -53.80
CA GLN A 727 3.12 -6.70 -54.30
C GLN A 727 2.99 -5.28 -53.73
N GLU A 728 3.34 -5.07 -52.45
CA GLU A 728 3.29 -3.75 -51.83
C GLU A 728 4.39 -2.82 -52.38
N GLU A 729 5.60 -3.31 -52.62
CA GLU A 729 6.67 -2.55 -53.31
C GLU A 729 6.28 -2.17 -54.74
N ILE A 730 5.74 -3.13 -55.52
CA ILE A 730 5.25 -2.86 -56.88
C ILE A 730 4.12 -1.82 -56.85
N LYS A 731 3.23 -1.85 -55.85
CA LYS A 731 2.18 -0.83 -55.66
C LYS A 731 2.78 0.55 -55.35
N LYS A 732 3.74 0.63 -54.43
CA LYS A 732 4.45 1.87 -54.05
C LYS A 732 5.20 2.49 -55.24
N LEU A 733 5.92 1.68 -56.00
CA LEU A 733 6.67 2.12 -57.19
C LEU A 733 5.73 2.63 -58.29
N LYS A 734 4.64 1.91 -58.60
CA LYS A 734 3.63 2.36 -59.58
C LYS A 734 2.99 3.69 -59.17
N ALA A 735 2.58 3.83 -57.90
CA ALA A 735 2.03 5.08 -57.40
C ALA A 735 3.01 6.26 -57.53
N HIS A 736 4.32 6.02 -57.32
CA HIS A 736 5.34 7.05 -57.47
C HIS A 736 5.54 7.49 -58.92
N ILE A 737 5.49 6.55 -59.87
CA ILE A 737 5.58 6.84 -61.32
C ILE A 737 4.39 7.71 -61.74
N THR A 738 3.15 7.30 -61.43
CA THR A 738 1.93 8.06 -61.78
C THR A 738 1.92 9.46 -61.17
N ARG A 739 2.50 9.65 -59.97
CA ARG A 739 2.67 10.97 -59.35
C ARG A 739 3.63 11.87 -60.16
N LEU A 740 4.78 11.33 -60.56
CA LEU A 740 5.78 12.07 -61.35
C LEU A 740 5.24 12.44 -62.76
N GLU A 741 4.47 11.55 -63.37
CA GLU A 741 3.78 11.80 -64.64
C GLU A 741 2.75 12.94 -64.51
N ALA A 742 1.95 12.95 -63.44
CA ALA A 742 0.94 13.98 -63.20
C ALA A 742 1.55 15.38 -63.05
N CYS A 743 2.68 15.50 -62.32
CA CYS A 743 3.37 16.77 -62.09
C CYS A 743 3.89 17.44 -63.38
N LYS A 744 4.17 16.67 -64.44
CA LYS A 744 4.86 17.14 -65.66
C LYS A 744 4.00 18.02 -66.59
N SER A 745 2.80 18.45 -66.18
CA SER A 745 1.75 18.88 -67.11
C SER A 745 1.22 20.32 -66.98
N ARG A 746 1.42 21.02 -65.85
CA ARG A 746 0.81 22.34 -65.60
C ARG A 746 1.61 23.22 -64.60
N GLU A 747 2.34 24.22 -65.10
CA GLU A 747 3.09 25.17 -64.25
C GLU A 747 2.51 26.60 -64.22
N GLY A 748 1.55 26.94 -65.08
CA GLY A 748 0.94 28.28 -65.15
C GLY A 748 -0.29 28.47 -64.24
N ALA A 749 -1.48 28.47 -64.85
CA ALA A 749 -2.71 29.00 -64.26
C ALA A 749 -3.21 28.35 -62.94
N ASN A 750 -2.79 27.13 -62.61
CA ASN A 750 -3.25 26.45 -61.40
C ASN A 750 -2.71 27.10 -60.10
N LEU A 751 -1.53 27.74 -60.13
CA LEU A 751 -0.85 28.19 -58.91
C LEU A 751 -1.51 29.41 -58.25
N GLU A 752 -2.03 30.37 -59.02
CA GLU A 752 -2.72 31.53 -58.43
C GLU A 752 -4.08 31.16 -57.82
N TYR A 753 -4.85 30.31 -58.49
CA TYR A 753 -6.09 29.75 -57.94
C TYR A 753 -5.80 28.99 -56.64
N LEU A 754 -4.79 28.11 -56.65
CA LEU A 754 -4.37 27.37 -55.47
C LEU A 754 -3.94 28.29 -54.32
N LYS A 755 -3.16 29.34 -54.61
CA LYS A 755 -2.71 30.35 -53.64
C LYS A 755 -3.88 31.08 -52.97
N ASN A 756 -4.89 31.49 -53.76
CA ASN A 756 -6.08 32.17 -53.24
C ASN A 756 -6.96 31.23 -52.40
N VAL A 757 -7.11 29.95 -52.81
CA VAL A 757 -7.82 28.94 -52.02
C VAL A 757 -7.08 28.61 -50.72
N PHE A 758 -5.74 28.54 -50.72
CA PHE A 758 -4.95 28.37 -49.50
C PHE A 758 -5.05 29.56 -48.54
N ILE A 759 -5.02 30.80 -49.05
CA ILE A 759 -5.19 32.01 -48.23
C ILE A 759 -6.58 31.98 -47.56
N ASN A 760 -7.64 31.73 -48.32
CA ASN A 760 -9.00 31.64 -47.77
C ASN A 760 -9.17 30.45 -46.80
N TYR A 761 -8.50 29.31 -47.06
CA TYR A 761 -8.47 28.18 -46.13
C TYR A 761 -7.82 28.55 -44.79
N LEU A 762 -6.80 29.41 -44.78
CA LEU A 762 -6.16 29.90 -43.55
C LEU A 762 -7.02 30.95 -42.82
N THR A 763 -7.61 31.91 -43.53
CA THR A 763 -8.34 33.05 -42.93
C THR A 763 -9.79 32.77 -42.54
N THR A 764 -10.47 31.82 -43.19
CA THR A 764 -11.85 31.43 -42.86
C THR A 764 -11.88 30.64 -41.56
N ASN A 765 -12.88 30.84 -40.68
CA ASN A 765 -13.06 30.04 -39.45
C ASN A 765 -14.12 28.93 -39.56
N ASP A 766 -14.97 28.94 -40.59
CA ASP A 766 -15.93 27.87 -40.84
C ASP A 766 -15.23 26.56 -41.30
N ALA A 767 -15.48 25.48 -40.57
CA ALA A 767 -14.97 24.15 -40.86
C ALA A 767 -15.57 23.54 -42.14
N SER A 768 -16.80 23.90 -42.52
CA SER A 768 -17.42 23.41 -43.76
C SER A 768 -16.72 23.99 -44.99
N SER A 769 -16.56 25.32 -45.02
CA SER A 769 -15.81 26.05 -46.04
C SER A 769 -14.35 25.57 -46.13
N LYS A 770 -13.66 25.37 -44.99
CA LYS A 770 -12.33 24.74 -44.99
C LYS A 770 -12.34 23.35 -45.64
N ARG A 771 -13.33 22.48 -45.35
CA ARG A 771 -13.43 21.14 -45.93
C ARG A 771 -13.65 21.19 -47.46
N HIS A 772 -14.49 22.09 -47.95
CA HIS A 772 -14.66 22.32 -49.39
C HIS A 772 -13.37 22.85 -50.05
N MET A 773 -12.67 23.81 -49.44
CA MET A 773 -11.39 24.32 -49.94
C MET A 773 -10.28 23.26 -49.92
N LEU A 774 -10.23 22.39 -48.92
CA LEU A 774 -9.29 21.26 -48.86
C LEU A 774 -9.53 20.26 -50.00
N ASN A 775 -10.80 19.97 -50.32
CA ASN A 775 -11.14 19.13 -51.47
C ASN A 775 -10.73 19.80 -52.80
N ALA A 776 -10.90 21.12 -52.95
CA ALA A 776 -10.42 21.85 -54.12
C ALA A 776 -8.89 21.79 -54.25
N ILE A 777 -8.15 22.02 -53.15
CA ILE A 777 -6.68 21.89 -53.08
C ILE A 777 -6.24 20.48 -53.50
N SER A 778 -6.82 19.44 -52.91
CA SER A 778 -6.54 18.02 -53.23
C SER A 778 -6.79 17.68 -54.70
N THR A 779 -7.90 18.21 -55.28
CA THR A 779 -8.24 18.03 -56.70
C THR A 779 -7.25 18.74 -57.63
N VAL A 780 -6.83 19.97 -57.29
CA VAL A 780 -5.89 20.77 -58.09
C VAL A 780 -4.47 20.20 -58.06
N LEU A 781 -4.04 19.66 -56.91
CA LEU A 781 -2.72 19.06 -56.70
C LEU A 781 -2.64 17.57 -57.10
N ARG A 782 -3.76 16.91 -57.43
CA ARG A 782 -3.83 15.49 -57.83
C ARG A 782 -3.07 14.55 -56.88
N PHE A 783 -3.41 14.62 -55.58
CA PHE A 783 -2.88 13.68 -54.59
C PHE A 783 -3.09 12.21 -55.02
N THR A 784 -2.08 11.37 -54.80
CA THR A 784 -2.16 9.91 -55.07
C THR A 784 -3.26 9.26 -54.22
N SER A 785 -3.69 8.04 -54.54
CA SER A 785 -4.71 7.32 -53.76
C SER A 785 -4.42 7.28 -52.26
N ASP A 786 -3.13 7.22 -51.90
CA ASP A 786 -2.66 6.99 -50.54
C ASP A 786 -2.38 8.31 -49.79
N GLU A 787 -2.14 9.41 -50.52
CA GLU A 787 -2.18 10.79 -49.98
C GLU A 787 -3.64 11.26 -49.85
N LEU A 788 -4.50 10.87 -50.80
CA LEU A 788 -5.93 11.16 -50.80
C LEU A 788 -6.68 10.34 -49.74
N SER A 789 -6.24 9.12 -49.40
CA SER A 789 -6.76 8.38 -48.25
C SER A 789 -6.31 8.98 -46.91
N LYS A 790 -5.08 9.51 -46.80
CA LYS A 790 -4.62 10.25 -45.61
C LYS A 790 -5.35 11.57 -45.43
N THR A 791 -5.60 12.34 -46.49
CA THR A 791 -6.46 13.54 -46.39
C THR A 791 -7.91 13.17 -46.09
N LYS A 792 -8.40 12.01 -46.56
CA LYS A 792 -9.69 11.45 -46.12
C LYS A 792 -9.70 11.03 -44.64
N GLN A 793 -8.62 10.50 -44.06
CA GLN A 793 -8.57 10.30 -42.59
C GLN A 793 -8.78 11.61 -41.80
N TYR A 794 -8.61 12.79 -42.42
CA TYR A 794 -8.98 14.10 -41.87
C TYR A 794 -10.24 14.76 -42.51
N SER A 795 -10.90 14.13 -43.48
CA SER A 795 -12.05 14.72 -44.22
C SER A 795 -13.28 13.83 -44.41
N THR A 796 -13.10 12.50 -44.49
CA THR A 796 -14.14 11.53 -44.12
C THR A 796 -14.11 11.42 -42.60
N GLY A 797 -15.08 12.06 -41.95
CA GLY A 797 -15.41 11.63 -40.60
C GLY A 797 -15.87 10.17 -40.65
N SER A 798 -15.30 9.33 -39.80
CA SER A 798 -16.18 8.46 -39.02
C SER A 798 -17.25 9.37 -38.39
N SER A 799 -18.52 8.95 -38.39
CA SER A 799 -19.56 9.62 -37.58
C SER A 799 -19.24 9.54 -36.07
N GLU A 800 -18.34 8.63 -35.71
CA GLU A 800 -17.84 8.35 -34.38
C GLU A 800 -16.55 9.15 -34.11
N PRO A 801 -16.34 9.67 -32.88
CA PRO A 801 -15.19 10.50 -32.53
C PRO A 801 -13.91 9.66 -32.35
N GLN A 802 -12.82 10.06 -33.01
CA GLN A 802 -11.50 9.45 -32.78
C GLN A 802 -10.79 10.10 -31.58
N PHE A 803 -10.22 9.28 -30.69
CA PHE A 803 -9.49 9.74 -29.51
C PHE A 803 -8.02 9.99 -29.82
N LEU A 804 -7.53 11.21 -29.53
CA LEU A 804 -6.14 11.59 -29.77
C LEU A 804 -5.18 10.75 -28.89
N GLY A 805 -4.21 10.11 -29.54
CA GLY A 805 -3.16 9.33 -28.88
C GLY A 805 -3.48 7.85 -28.66
N ILE A 806 -4.68 7.37 -29.05
CA ILE A 806 -5.08 5.97 -28.91
C ILE A 806 -5.49 5.41 -30.27
N ASN A 807 -4.89 4.28 -30.67
CA ASN A 807 -5.33 3.52 -31.85
C ASN A 807 -6.29 2.43 -31.41
N THR A 808 -7.59 2.59 -31.66
CA THR A 808 -8.65 1.69 -31.16
C THR A 808 -9.82 1.62 -32.14
N ASN A 809 -10.57 0.52 -32.09
CA ASN A 809 -11.84 0.33 -32.79
C ASN A 809 -13.00 0.49 -31.81
N PHE A 810 -14.20 0.77 -32.32
CA PHE A 810 -15.44 0.70 -31.54
C PHE A 810 -15.98 -0.75 -31.48
N THR A 811 -16.73 -1.06 -30.42
CA THR A 811 -17.47 -2.31 -30.22
C THR A 811 -18.87 -1.96 -29.71
N ASP A 812 -19.88 -2.69 -30.21
CA ASP A 812 -21.27 -2.66 -29.75
C ASP A 812 -21.51 -3.61 -28.56
N SER A 813 -20.62 -4.59 -28.36
CA SER A 813 -20.65 -5.54 -27.25
C SER A 813 -19.85 -5.04 -26.03
N VAL A 814 -20.44 -5.16 -24.84
CA VAL A 814 -19.79 -4.84 -23.56
C VAL A 814 -18.92 -6.02 -23.13
N GLN A 815 -17.61 -5.90 -23.34
CA GLN A 815 -16.61 -6.88 -22.93
C GLN A 815 -15.60 -6.24 -21.97
N PHE A 816 -15.33 -6.90 -20.84
CA PHE A 816 -14.31 -6.46 -19.88
C PHE A 816 -13.04 -7.29 -20.10
N VAL A 817 -11.94 -6.63 -20.46
CA VAL A 817 -10.61 -7.27 -20.48
C VAL A 817 -10.12 -7.42 -19.04
N ASN A 818 -9.91 -8.66 -18.60
CA ASN A 818 -9.46 -9.02 -17.26
C ASN A 818 -8.15 -9.85 -17.30
N GLY A 819 -7.71 -10.36 -16.15
CA GLY A 819 -6.50 -11.21 -16.06
C GLY A 819 -6.61 -12.53 -16.82
N ASP A 820 -7.83 -13.06 -16.99
CA ASP A 820 -8.11 -14.31 -17.70
C ASP A 820 -8.29 -14.11 -19.22
N SER A 821 -8.27 -12.85 -19.69
CA SER A 821 -8.47 -12.47 -21.09
C SER A 821 -7.19 -12.55 -21.94
N TYR A 822 -6.05 -12.90 -21.34
CA TYR A 822 -4.76 -13.06 -22.02
C TYR A 822 -3.97 -14.22 -21.42
N GLU A 823 -3.15 -14.90 -22.23
CA GLU A 823 -2.24 -15.93 -21.72
C GLU A 823 -1.14 -15.28 -20.85
N PRO A 824 -0.84 -15.83 -19.65
CA PRO A 824 0.24 -15.32 -18.79
C PRO A 824 1.60 -15.33 -19.48
N ILE A 825 2.47 -14.36 -19.15
CA ILE A 825 3.76 -14.23 -19.82
C ILE A 825 4.64 -15.46 -19.49
N PRO A 826 5.08 -16.25 -20.50
CA PRO A 826 5.78 -17.51 -20.27
C PRO A 826 7.20 -17.30 -19.73
N ILE A 827 7.65 -18.22 -18.88
CA ILE A 827 8.98 -18.22 -18.27
C ILE A 827 10.00 -18.78 -19.26
N TYR A 828 10.89 -17.94 -19.79
CA TYR A 828 11.99 -18.38 -20.63
C TYR A 828 13.04 -19.18 -19.83
N ARG A 829 13.30 -20.41 -20.26
CA ARG A 829 14.26 -21.36 -19.66
C ARG A 829 15.10 -22.03 -20.75
N VAL A 830 16.34 -22.39 -20.42
CA VAL A 830 17.32 -23.04 -21.30
C VAL A 830 17.87 -24.32 -20.66
N LEU A 831 18.18 -24.29 -19.38
CA LEU A 831 18.64 -25.42 -18.58
C LEU A 831 17.47 -26.03 -17.80
N GLU A 832 17.32 -27.34 -17.91
CA GLU A 832 16.45 -28.12 -17.02
C GLU A 832 17.25 -28.74 -15.88
N PHE A 833 16.55 -29.14 -14.81
CA PHE A 833 17.17 -29.90 -13.71
C PHE A 833 17.50 -31.36 -14.10
N SER A 834 17.01 -31.81 -15.27
CA SER A 834 17.42 -33.04 -15.92
C SER A 834 18.69 -32.80 -16.77
N GLN A 835 19.69 -33.68 -16.68
CA GLN A 835 20.94 -33.55 -17.44
C GLN A 835 20.73 -33.81 -18.95
N LYS A 836 20.30 -32.79 -19.73
CA LYS A 836 20.30 -32.89 -21.21
C LYS A 836 20.20 -31.61 -22.05
N ALA A 837 20.35 -30.42 -21.48
CA ALA A 837 20.30 -29.15 -22.23
C ALA A 837 21.51 -28.93 -23.16
N LYS A 838 21.58 -29.62 -24.31
CA LYS A 838 22.57 -29.35 -25.36
C LYS A 838 22.22 -28.04 -26.09
N LEU A 839 22.98 -26.99 -25.80
CA LEU A 839 22.99 -25.78 -26.62
C LEU A 839 23.46 -26.10 -28.05
N PRO A 840 22.86 -25.48 -29.09
CA PRO A 840 23.46 -25.39 -30.42
C PRO A 840 24.86 -24.78 -30.37
N GLU A 841 25.76 -25.22 -31.25
CA GLU A 841 27.18 -24.77 -31.21
C GLU A 841 27.34 -23.26 -31.45
N ASP A 842 26.48 -22.65 -32.27
CA ASP A 842 26.41 -21.19 -32.50
C ASP A 842 25.99 -20.39 -31.24
N LYS A 843 25.42 -21.08 -30.24
CA LYS A 843 24.97 -20.50 -28.95
C LYS A 843 25.81 -20.98 -27.77
N LYS A 844 26.77 -21.88 -27.97
CA LYS A 844 27.64 -22.36 -26.90
C LYS A 844 28.60 -21.24 -26.47
N LEU A 845 28.65 -20.95 -25.17
CA LEU A 845 29.64 -20.04 -24.60
C LEU A 845 31.02 -20.70 -24.52
N ASN A 846 32.07 -19.87 -24.48
CA ASN A 846 33.43 -20.34 -24.22
C ASN A 846 33.48 -21.05 -22.85
N ASP A 847 34.02 -22.26 -22.84
CA ASP A 847 34.11 -23.13 -21.66
C ASP A 847 34.83 -22.46 -20.47
N ALA A 848 35.85 -21.64 -20.74
CA ALA A 848 36.53 -20.85 -19.69
C ALA A 848 35.62 -19.77 -19.09
N TYR A 849 34.68 -19.22 -19.87
CA TYR A 849 33.73 -18.20 -19.44
C TYR A 849 32.59 -18.82 -18.62
N LEU A 850 32.08 -19.98 -19.04
CA LEU A 850 31.15 -20.81 -18.27
C LEU A 850 31.74 -21.16 -16.89
N VAL A 851 33.01 -21.58 -16.85
CA VAL A 851 33.73 -21.86 -15.60
C VAL A 851 33.93 -20.59 -14.75
N LYS A 852 34.20 -19.42 -15.34
CA LYS A 852 34.24 -18.15 -14.58
C LYS A 852 32.90 -17.86 -13.90
N MET A 853 31.79 -17.90 -14.65
CA MET A 853 30.45 -17.64 -14.13
C MET A 853 30.13 -18.55 -12.93
N TYR A 854 30.46 -19.84 -13.01
CA TYR A 854 30.25 -20.77 -11.90
C TYR A 854 31.18 -20.48 -10.70
N ARG A 855 32.45 -20.18 -10.95
CA ARG A 855 33.41 -19.80 -9.89
C ARG A 855 32.94 -18.57 -9.11
N ASP A 856 32.39 -17.58 -9.81
CA ASP A 856 31.85 -16.37 -9.18
C ASP A 856 30.61 -16.69 -8.33
N MET A 857 29.71 -17.58 -8.80
CA MET A 857 28.50 -17.98 -8.05
C MET A 857 28.87 -18.73 -6.76
N VAL A 858 29.81 -19.68 -6.82
CA VAL A 858 30.31 -20.37 -5.63
C VAL A 858 31.01 -19.38 -4.69
N THR A 859 31.80 -18.45 -5.24
CA THR A 859 32.51 -17.44 -4.45
C THR A 859 31.56 -16.53 -3.66
N LEU A 860 30.49 -16.05 -4.29
CA LEU A 860 29.42 -15.30 -3.64
C LEU A 860 28.77 -16.13 -2.51
N SER A 861 28.40 -17.38 -2.80
CA SER A 861 27.74 -18.26 -1.82
C SER A 861 28.64 -18.66 -0.64
N VAL A 862 29.96 -18.72 -0.82
CA VAL A 862 30.93 -18.94 0.26
C VAL A 862 31.17 -17.66 1.07
N MET A 863 31.27 -16.50 0.41
CA MET A 863 31.38 -15.19 1.06
C MET A 863 30.19 -14.92 1.98
N ASP A 864 28.97 -15.11 1.47
CA ASP A 864 27.75 -14.86 2.23
C ASP A 864 27.61 -15.73 3.48
N LYS A 865 28.00 -17.00 3.41
CA LYS A 865 27.99 -17.92 4.56
C LYS A 865 28.97 -17.48 5.65
N ILE A 866 30.14 -16.98 5.27
CA ILE A 866 31.17 -16.52 6.23
C ILE A 866 30.80 -15.16 6.81
N MET A 867 30.30 -14.23 5.99
CA MET A 867 29.94 -12.88 6.43
C MET A 867 28.66 -12.83 7.25
N TYR A 868 27.67 -13.68 6.96
CA TYR A 868 26.51 -13.86 7.83
C TYR A 868 26.92 -14.35 9.23
N GLU A 869 27.85 -15.31 9.31
CA GLU A 869 28.39 -15.77 10.60
C GLU A 869 29.25 -14.69 11.29
N SER A 870 30.00 -13.89 10.52
CA SER A 870 30.74 -12.73 11.05
C SER A 870 29.80 -11.71 11.73
N HIS A 871 28.60 -11.50 11.17
CA HIS A 871 27.53 -10.72 11.81
C HIS A 871 26.99 -11.38 13.09
N ARG A 872 26.73 -12.69 13.09
CA ARG A 872 26.30 -13.43 14.30
C ARG A 872 27.31 -13.35 15.45
N GLN A 873 28.59 -13.16 15.13
CA GLN A 873 29.66 -12.91 16.12
C GLN A 873 29.82 -11.42 16.51
N GLY A 874 29.02 -10.51 15.94
CA GLY A 874 29.06 -9.07 16.23
C GLY A 874 30.26 -8.31 15.63
N ARG A 875 31.02 -8.94 14.72
CA ARG A 875 32.21 -8.33 14.09
C ARG A 875 31.86 -7.23 13.08
N ILE A 876 30.72 -7.37 12.42
CA ILE A 876 30.11 -6.39 11.50
C ILE A 876 28.67 -6.09 11.94
N SER A 877 28.18 -4.88 11.66
CA SER A 877 26.90 -4.39 12.20
C SER A 877 25.65 -4.86 11.42
N PHE A 878 25.79 -5.22 10.15
CA PHE A 878 24.71 -5.71 9.29
C PHE A 878 25.23 -6.66 8.20
N TYR A 879 24.39 -7.56 7.69
CA TYR A 879 24.66 -8.28 6.43
C TYR A 879 23.36 -8.74 5.72
N MET A 880 23.45 -8.96 4.40
CA MET A 880 22.38 -9.51 3.57
C MET A 880 22.97 -10.55 2.62
N THR A 881 22.33 -11.72 2.50
CA THR A 881 22.78 -12.80 1.62
C THR A 881 22.05 -12.77 0.27
N ASN A 882 22.66 -13.43 -0.71
CA ASN A 882 22.26 -13.49 -2.12
C ASN A 882 21.75 -14.90 -2.50
N THR A 883 21.54 -15.78 -1.50
CA THR A 883 21.28 -17.21 -1.68
C THR A 883 19.98 -17.48 -2.44
N GLY A 884 20.11 -18.08 -3.64
CA GLY A 884 19.03 -18.31 -4.60
C GLY A 884 19.09 -17.38 -5.82
N GLU A 885 19.71 -16.20 -5.66
CA GLU A 885 19.72 -15.12 -6.65
C GLU A 885 21.06 -15.04 -7.42
N GLU A 886 22.02 -15.92 -7.12
CA GLU A 886 23.38 -15.85 -7.68
C GLU A 886 23.40 -15.93 -9.21
N ALA A 887 22.50 -16.73 -9.80
CA ALA A 887 22.36 -16.87 -11.26
C ALA A 887 21.76 -15.64 -11.94
N VAL A 888 20.85 -14.91 -11.28
CA VAL A 888 20.29 -13.65 -11.77
C VAL A 888 21.41 -12.62 -11.90
N GLN A 889 22.18 -12.43 -10.82
CA GLN A 889 23.25 -11.45 -10.74
C GLN A 889 24.38 -11.75 -11.73
N ILE A 890 24.89 -12.98 -11.75
CA ILE A 890 26.09 -13.31 -12.53
C ILE A 890 25.75 -13.60 -13.99
N GLY A 891 24.58 -14.18 -14.28
CA GLY A 891 24.10 -14.37 -15.66
C GLY A 891 23.88 -13.05 -16.39
N SER A 892 23.23 -12.09 -15.72
CA SER A 892 23.05 -10.74 -16.27
C SER A 892 24.37 -9.96 -16.35
N ALA A 893 25.20 -9.96 -15.31
CA ALA A 893 26.50 -9.28 -15.33
C ALA A 893 27.43 -9.77 -16.45
N ALA A 894 27.43 -11.07 -16.74
CA ALA A 894 28.22 -11.69 -17.81
C ALA A 894 27.77 -11.24 -19.23
N ALA A 895 26.56 -10.74 -19.39
CA ALA A 895 26.06 -10.21 -20.67
C ALA A 895 26.45 -8.74 -20.94
N LEU A 896 27.09 -8.07 -19.98
CA LEU A 896 27.38 -6.63 -19.98
C LEU A 896 28.88 -6.36 -20.15
N THR A 897 29.23 -5.13 -20.56
CA THR A 897 30.60 -4.64 -20.58
C THR A 897 30.81 -3.60 -19.47
N LEU A 898 32.07 -3.29 -19.14
CA LEU A 898 32.40 -2.29 -18.11
C LEU A 898 31.94 -0.86 -18.48
N GLU A 899 31.59 -0.61 -19.75
CA GLU A 899 30.96 0.66 -20.19
C GLU A 899 29.50 0.78 -19.75
N ASP A 900 28.80 -0.34 -19.53
CA ASP A 900 27.40 -0.31 -19.09
C ASP A 900 27.34 0.11 -17.61
N LYS A 901 26.48 1.08 -17.31
CA LYS A 901 26.30 1.62 -15.95
C LYS A 901 25.35 0.74 -15.15
N ILE A 902 25.75 0.35 -13.95
CA ILE A 902 24.89 -0.42 -13.03
C ILE A 902 24.32 0.50 -11.95
N TYR A 903 23.00 0.39 -11.73
CA TYR A 903 22.29 0.84 -10.54
C TYR A 903 21.72 -0.39 -9.82
N ALA A 904 22.02 -0.52 -8.53
CA ALA A 904 21.73 -1.68 -7.71
C ALA A 904 20.82 -1.31 -6.53
N GLN A 905 20.22 -2.30 -5.87
CA GLN A 905 19.37 -2.11 -4.71
C GLN A 905 20.07 -2.53 -3.41
N TYR A 906 20.52 -3.78 -3.31
CA TYR A 906 21.36 -4.34 -2.23
C TYR A 906 21.70 -5.84 -2.41
N ARG A 907 21.08 -6.57 -3.37
CA ARG A 907 21.39 -7.98 -3.70
C ARG A 907 22.08 -8.11 -5.05
N GLU A 908 23.10 -7.28 -5.28
CA GLU A 908 23.85 -7.23 -6.55
C GLU A 908 25.36 -7.41 -6.32
N ALA A 909 25.77 -7.96 -5.19
CA ALA A 909 27.16 -8.23 -4.86
C ALA A 909 27.85 -9.14 -5.90
N GLY A 910 27.12 -10.10 -6.47
CA GLY A 910 27.55 -10.94 -7.59
C GLY A 910 27.81 -10.19 -8.88
N VAL A 911 27.12 -9.07 -9.14
CA VAL A 911 27.38 -8.19 -10.29
C VAL A 911 28.72 -7.48 -10.12
N LEU A 912 28.99 -6.97 -8.91
CA LEU A 912 30.27 -6.36 -8.53
C LEU A 912 31.43 -7.38 -8.58
N LEU A 913 31.22 -8.56 -8.01
CA LEU A 913 32.17 -9.67 -8.01
C LEU A 913 32.50 -10.12 -9.44
N HIS A 914 31.50 -10.34 -10.29
CA HIS A 914 31.72 -10.76 -11.67
C HIS A 914 32.51 -9.72 -12.48
N ARG A 915 32.31 -8.42 -12.20
CA ARG A 915 33.10 -7.31 -12.76
C ARG A 915 34.52 -7.19 -12.21
N GLY A 916 34.91 -8.00 -11.22
CA GLY A 916 36.28 -8.09 -10.72
C GLY A 916 36.55 -7.30 -9.43
N TYR A 917 35.52 -6.96 -8.64
CA TYR A 917 35.72 -6.29 -7.36
C TYR A 917 36.49 -7.18 -6.36
N PRO A 918 37.61 -6.73 -5.77
CA PRO A 918 38.40 -7.57 -4.85
C PRO A 918 37.63 -7.94 -3.59
N LEU A 919 37.81 -9.18 -3.11
CA LEU A 919 37.18 -9.65 -1.86
C LEU A 919 37.55 -8.76 -0.67
N VAL A 920 38.79 -8.28 -0.60
CA VAL A 920 39.25 -7.32 0.43
C VAL A 920 38.42 -6.03 0.43
N LYS A 921 37.99 -5.53 -0.74
CA LYS A 921 37.15 -4.32 -0.81
C LYS A 921 35.69 -4.56 -0.37
N PHE A 922 35.16 -5.78 -0.47
CA PHE A 922 33.89 -6.12 0.19
C PHE A 922 34.08 -6.09 1.72
N MET A 923 35.16 -6.70 2.24
CA MET A 923 35.44 -6.70 3.68
C MET A 923 35.66 -5.30 4.23
N ASN A 924 36.50 -4.47 3.58
CA ASN A 924 36.77 -3.10 4.00
C ASN A 924 35.48 -2.27 4.17
N GLN A 925 34.53 -2.41 3.24
CA GLN A 925 33.21 -1.74 3.32
C GLN A 925 32.36 -2.32 4.46
N CYS A 926 32.26 -3.64 4.60
CA CYS A 926 31.48 -4.28 5.68
C CYS A 926 32.02 -3.99 7.09
N TYR A 927 33.34 -3.80 7.23
CA TYR A 927 33.98 -3.39 8.48
C TYR A 927 34.07 -1.87 8.65
N GLY A 928 33.77 -1.08 7.61
CA GLY A 928 33.92 0.38 7.59
C GLY A 928 35.32 0.84 8.01
N ASN A 929 36.38 0.19 7.51
CA ASN A 929 37.76 0.49 7.88
C ASN A 929 38.39 1.59 6.99
N CYS A 930 39.63 1.99 7.28
CA CYS A 930 40.30 3.11 6.61
C CYS A 930 40.57 2.90 5.10
N GLU A 931 40.39 1.70 4.58
CA GLU A 931 40.48 1.36 3.14
C GLU A 931 39.10 1.15 2.47
N ASP A 932 38.00 1.51 3.14
CA ASP A 932 36.71 1.64 2.47
C ASP A 932 36.68 2.89 1.57
N ASP A 933 36.43 2.70 0.27
CA ASP A 933 36.22 3.81 -0.67
C ASP A 933 34.99 4.67 -0.24
N GLY A 934 34.04 4.09 0.50
CA GLY A 934 32.91 4.76 1.13
C GLY A 934 33.21 5.48 2.45
N LYS A 935 34.47 5.45 2.92
CA LYS A 935 34.97 6.08 4.15
C LYS A 935 34.18 5.68 5.42
N GLY A 936 33.66 4.45 5.48
CA GLY A 936 32.94 3.90 6.63
C GLY A 936 31.60 4.58 6.94
N ARG A 937 31.06 5.39 6.01
CA ARG A 937 29.87 6.22 6.26
C ARG A 937 28.53 5.51 6.05
N GLN A 938 28.53 4.43 5.27
CA GLN A 938 27.30 3.68 4.95
C GLN A 938 27.24 2.36 5.70
N MET A 939 26.01 1.83 5.81
CA MET A 939 25.76 0.50 6.34
C MET A 939 26.53 -0.57 5.52
N PRO A 940 26.99 -1.68 6.13
CA PRO A 940 27.51 -2.83 5.38
C PRO A 940 26.59 -3.26 4.23
N VAL A 941 27.17 -3.80 3.16
CA VAL A 941 26.49 -4.19 1.91
C VAL A 941 26.09 -3.00 1.00
N HIS A 942 26.26 -1.74 1.44
CA HIS A 942 26.09 -0.56 0.58
C HIS A 942 27.32 -0.31 -0.33
N TYR A 943 27.69 -1.32 -1.12
CA TYR A 943 28.85 -1.28 -2.00
C TYR A 943 28.70 -0.25 -3.14
N GLY A 944 29.82 0.22 -3.67
CA GLY A 944 29.90 1.10 -4.83
C GLY A 944 31.28 1.04 -5.49
N SER A 945 31.35 1.22 -6.82
CA SER A 945 32.63 1.32 -7.52
C SER A 945 32.51 2.18 -8.76
N LYS A 946 33.14 3.35 -8.74
CA LYS A 946 33.23 4.25 -9.90
C LYS A 946 33.99 3.59 -11.06
N GLU A 947 35.05 2.84 -10.75
CA GLU A 947 35.88 2.11 -11.70
C GLU A 947 35.10 1.02 -12.45
N LEU A 948 34.35 0.20 -11.72
CA LEU A 948 33.53 -0.89 -12.29
C LEU A 948 32.15 -0.40 -12.77
N ASN A 949 31.97 0.92 -12.91
CA ASN A 949 30.73 1.60 -13.29
C ASN A 949 29.47 1.22 -12.46
N PHE A 950 29.67 0.78 -11.22
CA PHE A 950 28.62 0.41 -10.28
C PHE A 950 28.29 1.59 -9.36
N THR A 951 27.07 2.14 -9.49
CA THR A 951 26.61 3.24 -8.62
C THR A 951 26.49 2.73 -7.18
N THR A 952 26.96 3.52 -6.21
CA THR A 952 26.87 3.17 -4.79
C THR A 952 25.42 2.96 -4.36
N ILE A 953 25.19 1.84 -3.67
CA ILE A 953 23.89 1.46 -3.11
C ILE A 953 23.42 2.47 -2.05
N SER A 954 22.10 2.61 -1.92
CA SER A 954 21.43 3.41 -0.88
C SER A 954 20.18 2.69 -0.37
N SER A 955 19.93 2.74 0.94
CA SER A 955 18.79 2.06 1.57
C SER A 955 17.39 2.45 1.05
N PRO A 956 17.09 3.69 0.64
CA PRO A 956 15.78 4.06 0.10
C PRO A 956 15.43 3.33 -1.21
N LEU A 957 14.47 2.42 -1.12
CA LEU A 957 14.02 1.56 -2.23
C LEU A 957 13.60 2.39 -3.44
N THR A 958 13.82 1.84 -4.65
CA THR A 958 13.47 2.42 -5.97
C THR A 958 14.05 3.77 -6.35
N THR A 959 14.64 4.55 -5.44
CA THR A 959 15.24 5.85 -5.79
C THR A 959 16.31 5.75 -6.89
N GLN A 960 16.93 4.58 -7.05
CA GLN A 960 17.90 4.28 -8.11
C GLN A 960 17.28 4.14 -9.51
N LEU A 961 15.98 3.84 -9.63
CA LEU A 961 15.28 3.63 -10.91
C LEU A 961 15.17 4.90 -11.76
N PRO A 962 14.58 6.02 -11.31
CA PRO A 962 14.51 7.24 -12.11
C PRO A 962 15.92 7.84 -12.35
N GLN A 963 16.87 7.62 -11.43
CA GLN A 963 18.28 7.97 -11.64
C GLN A 963 18.91 7.17 -12.79
N ALA A 964 18.67 5.87 -12.87
CA ALA A 964 19.13 5.01 -13.95
C ALA A 964 18.54 5.42 -15.31
N VAL A 965 17.26 5.82 -15.34
CA VAL A 965 16.61 6.36 -16.55
C VAL A 965 17.21 7.70 -16.97
N GLY A 966 17.50 8.59 -16.02
CA GLY A 966 18.23 9.84 -16.28
C GLY A 966 19.65 9.59 -16.84
N ALA A 967 20.37 8.61 -16.29
CA ALA A 967 21.67 8.19 -16.81
C ALA A 967 21.57 7.56 -18.22
N ALA A 968 20.52 6.76 -18.49
CA ALA A 968 20.27 6.20 -19.81
C ALA A 968 19.96 7.29 -20.85
N TYR A 969 19.23 8.33 -20.45
CA TYR A 969 18.97 9.49 -21.29
C TYR A 969 20.25 10.28 -21.58
N ALA A 970 21.12 10.48 -20.57
CA ALA A 970 22.44 11.07 -20.79
C ALA A 970 23.31 10.23 -21.76
N PHE A 971 23.32 8.89 -21.61
CA PHE A 971 24.01 8.00 -22.54
C PHE A 971 23.48 8.12 -23.98
N LYS A 972 22.16 8.27 -24.14
CA LYS A 972 21.49 8.49 -25.45
C LYS A 972 21.87 9.85 -26.07
N LEU A 973 21.94 10.92 -25.27
CA LEU A 973 22.38 12.25 -25.73
C LEU A 973 23.87 12.26 -26.11
N ASP A 974 24.72 11.65 -25.29
CA ASP A 974 26.16 11.48 -25.52
C ASP A 974 26.49 10.50 -26.66
N LYS A 975 25.48 9.80 -27.21
CA LYS A 975 25.60 8.73 -28.22
C LYS A 975 26.55 7.59 -27.79
N LYS A 976 26.59 7.28 -26.50
CA LYS A 976 27.44 6.21 -25.93
C LYS A 976 26.93 4.84 -26.35
N ASN A 977 27.85 3.98 -26.78
CA ASN A 977 27.56 2.61 -27.25
C ASN A 977 27.44 1.60 -26.08
N GLY A 978 26.68 1.95 -25.05
CA GLY A 978 26.48 1.15 -23.84
C GLY A 978 25.08 1.40 -23.27
N CYS A 979 24.63 0.53 -22.36
CA CYS A 979 23.34 0.67 -21.69
C CYS A 979 23.47 1.05 -20.21
N VAL A 980 22.33 1.31 -19.58
CA VAL A 980 22.21 1.39 -18.13
C VAL A 980 21.31 0.24 -17.70
N VAL A 981 21.72 -0.50 -16.66
CA VAL A 981 20.98 -1.60 -16.08
C VAL A 981 20.63 -1.25 -14.64
N CYS A 982 19.37 -1.45 -14.28
CA CYS A 982 18.84 -1.14 -12.96
C CYS A 982 18.20 -2.39 -12.35
N TYR A 983 18.70 -2.81 -11.19
CA TYR A 983 18.14 -3.93 -10.43
C TYR A 983 17.18 -3.42 -9.35
N PHE A 984 16.10 -4.17 -9.13
CA PHE A 984 15.09 -3.91 -8.11
C PHE A 984 14.24 -5.17 -7.87
N GLY A 985 13.80 -5.40 -6.64
CA GLY A 985 12.88 -6.48 -6.26
C GLY A 985 11.40 -6.15 -6.54
N GLU A 986 10.55 -7.17 -6.49
CA GLU A 986 9.12 -7.10 -6.78
C GLU A 986 8.35 -6.18 -5.81
N GLY A 987 8.63 -6.25 -4.51
CA GLY A 987 8.05 -5.37 -3.51
C GLY A 987 8.42 -3.90 -3.74
N ALA A 988 9.67 -3.64 -4.15
CA ALA A 988 10.12 -2.30 -4.51
C ALA A 988 9.36 -1.76 -5.73
N ALA A 989 8.99 -2.59 -6.70
CA ALA A 989 8.18 -2.21 -7.87
C ALA A 989 6.70 -1.83 -7.56
N SER A 990 6.38 -1.62 -6.28
CA SER A 990 5.14 -0.99 -5.79
C SER A 990 5.29 0.51 -5.52
N GLU A 991 6.52 1.00 -5.37
CA GLU A 991 6.82 2.41 -5.04
C GLU A 991 6.57 3.37 -6.22
N GLY A 992 6.33 4.65 -5.88
CA GLY A 992 6.04 5.70 -6.87
C GLY A 992 7.15 5.92 -7.90
N ASP A 993 8.42 5.79 -7.47
CA ASP A 993 9.59 5.98 -8.34
C ASP A 993 9.71 4.89 -9.42
N ALA A 994 9.18 3.68 -9.19
CA ALA A 994 9.13 2.64 -10.21
C ALA A 994 8.14 2.99 -11.34
N HIS A 995 6.95 3.49 -11.00
CA HIS A 995 6.00 4.02 -11.99
C HIS A 995 6.60 5.20 -12.76
N ALA A 996 7.22 6.16 -12.05
CA ALA A 996 7.88 7.30 -12.68
C ALA A 996 8.98 6.87 -13.65
N ALA A 997 9.84 5.92 -13.25
CA ALA A 997 10.94 5.43 -14.07
C ALA A 997 10.47 4.67 -15.32
N PHE A 998 9.54 3.71 -15.18
CA PHE A 998 9.00 2.98 -16.33
C PHE A 998 8.34 3.94 -17.33
N ASN A 999 7.54 4.89 -16.82
CA ASN A 999 6.90 5.89 -17.65
C ASN A 999 7.94 6.79 -18.35
N PHE A 1000 8.94 7.32 -17.65
CA PHE A 1000 9.98 8.19 -18.26
C PHE A 1000 10.89 7.44 -19.24
N ALA A 1001 11.16 6.15 -19.02
CA ALA A 1001 11.95 5.34 -19.94
C ALA A 1001 11.27 5.15 -21.31
N ALA A 1002 9.94 5.18 -21.35
CA ALA A 1002 9.15 5.11 -22.58
C ALA A 1002 8.74 6.50 -23.13
N THR A 1003 8.28 7.41 -22.27
CA THR A 1003 7.58 8.65 -22.66
C THR A 1003 8.49 9.86 -22.94
N LEU A 1004 9.72 9.61 -23.40
CA LEU A 1004 10.49 10.61 -24.14
C LEU A 1004 9.92 10.91 -25.55
N SER A 1005 8.71 10.41 -25.83
CA SER A 1005 7.64 11.17 -26.48
C SER A 1005 6.38 11.17 -25.59
N ARG A 1006 5.74 12.34 -25.40
CA ARG A 1006 4.56 12.55 -24.52
C ARG A 1006 3.27 11.96 -25.14
N ASN A 1007 2.10 11.83 -24.50
CA ASN A 1007 1.43 12.42 -23.29
C ASN A 1007 0.28 11.41 -22.91
N ASN A 1008 -0.57 11.44 -21.86
CA ASN A 1008 -0.82 12.19 -20.61
C ASN A 1008 -1.82 11.37 -19.74
N GLY A 1009 -1.99 11.63 -18.44
CA GLY A 1009 -3.00 10.94 -17.61
C GLY A 1009 -3.14 11.42 -16.16
N TYR A 1010 -3.20 10.48 -15.21
CA TYR A 1010 -3.40 10.72 -13.77
C TYR A 1010 -2.41 9.94 -12.89
N ALA A 1011 -1.88 10.62 -11.88
CA ALA A 1011 -1.36 10.04 -10.64
C ALA A 1011 -1.41 11.14 -9.56
N ILE A 1012 -2.59 11.37 -8.95
CA ILE A 1012 -2.81 12.47 -7.99
C ILE A 1012 -3.64 12.03 -6.77
N SER A 1013 -4.89 11.53 -6.96
CA SER A 1013 -5.87 11.46 -5.86
C SER A 1013 -6.60 10.12 -5.66
N THR A 1014 -6.38 9.12 -6.51
CA THR A 1014 -6.90 7.75 -6.33
C THR A 1014 -5.70 6.80 -6.25
N PRO A 1015 -5.63 5.88 -5.27
CA PRO A 1015 -4.37 5.33 -4.78
C PRO A 1015 -4.00 3.97 -5.38
N ALA A 1016 -3.37 3.09 -4.59
CA ALA A 1016 -2.49 2.04 -5.07
C ALA A 1016 -3.02 0.59 -4.88
N ARG A 1017 -4.33 0.33 -5.00
CA ARG A 1017 -4.88 -1.05 -5.10
C ARG A 1017 -6.04 -1.38 -6.07
N GLU A 1018 -6.43 -0.67 -7.13
CA GLU A 1018 -6.08 0.62 -7.80
C GLU A 1018 -4.62 0.77 -8.33
N GLN A 1019 -3.72 0.02 -7.71
CA GLN A 1019 -2.47 -0.57 -8.15
C GLN A 1019 -2.61 -1.48 -9.37
N PHE A 1020 -1.83 -2.55 -9.32
CA PHE A 1020 -1.85 -3.65 -10.25
C PHE A 1020 -2.53 -4.85 -9.57
N LYS A 1021 -3.52 -5.43 -10.26
CA LYS A 1021 -4.08 -6.77 -9.98
C LYS A 1021 -3.85 -7.71 -11.18
N GLY A 1022 -2.76 -7.49 -11.93
CA GLY A 1022 -2.41 -8.23 -13.15
C GLY A 1022 -1.19 -9.14 -12.97
N ASP A 1023 -0.77 -9.77 -14.07
CA ASP A 1023 0.33 -10.75 -14.12
C ASP A 1023 1.72 -10.13 -13.86
N GLY A 1024 2.02 -9.92 -12.57
CA GLY A 1024 3.33 -9.54 -12.05
C GLY A 1024 3.78 -8.11 -12.41
N ILE A 1025 5.10 -7.92 -12.47
CA ILE A 1025 5.74 -6.72 -13.02
C ILE A 1025 5.86 -6.85 -14.54
N ALA A 1026 6.03 -8.07 -15.07
CA ALA A 1026 6.14 -8.30 -16.50
C ALA A 1026 4.92 -7.75 -17.30
N ALA A 1027 3.68 -7.98 -16.87
CA ALA A 1027 2.51 -7.44 -17.56
C ALA A 1027 2.39 -5.90 -17.49
N LYS A 1028 3.09 -5.23 -16.56
CA LYS A 1028 3.14 -3.76 -16.51
C LYS A 1028 3.93 -3.18 -17.69
N GLY A 1029 4.99 -3.85 -18.12
CA GLY A 1029 5.90 -3.33 -19.14
C GLY A 1029 5.20 -2.98 -20.46
N PRO A 1030 4.44 -3.89 -21.08
CA PRO A 1030 3.66 -3.60 -22.29
C PRO A 1030 2.68 -2.43 -22.13
N ALA A 1031 2.08 -2.26 -20.94
CA ALA A 1031 1.19 -1.13 -20.65
C ALA A 1031 1.91 0.23 -20.60
N TYR A 1032 3.22 0.25 -20.32
CA TYR A 1032 4.10 1.43 -20.50
C TYR A 1032 4.76 1.49 -21.89
N GLY A 1033 4.47 0.56 -22.81
CA GLY A 1033 5.15 0.46 -24.11
C GLY A 1033 6.58 -0.09 -24.04
N ILE A 1034 6.93 -0.79 -22.95
CA ILE A 1034 8.23 -1.41 -22.70
C ILE A 1034 8.21 -2.88 -23.18
N ASN A 1035 9.19 -3.26 -23.99
CA ASN A 1035 9.37 -4.66 -24.40
C ASN A 1035 9.76 -5.51 -23.19
N THR A 1036 9.07 -6.63 -22.96
CA THR A 1036 9.15 -7.33 -21.68
C THR A 1036 9.22 -8.85 -21.83
N ILE A 1037 9.94 -9.50 -20.93
CA ILE A 1037 10.15 -10.96 -20.89
C ILE A 1037 10.28 -11.45 -19.45
N ARG A 1038 9.73 -12.64 -19.18
CA ARG A 1038 9.89 -13.37 -17.92
C ARG A 1038 10.88 -14.52 -18.10
N VAL A 1039 11.73 -14.79 -17.10
CA VAL A 1039 12.89 -15.68 -17.22
C VAL A 1039 13.02 -16.57 -15.98
N ASP A 1040 13.50 -17.81 -16.13
CA ASP A 1040 13.95 -18.66 -15.02
C ASP A 1040 15.23 -18.03 -14.42
N GLY A 1041 15.07 -17.29 -13.32
CA GLY A 1041 16.18 -16.61 -12.63
C GLY A 1041 17.18 -17.60 -12.01
N ASN A 1042 16.79 -18.86 -11.81
CA ASN A 1042 17.68 -19.93 -11.37
C ASN A 1042 18.42 -20.58 -12.55
N ASP A 1043 18.28 -20.07 -13.77
CA ASP A 1043 19.02 -20.47 -14.98
C ASP A 1043 19.92 -19.32 -15.47
N VAL A 1044 21.21 -19.44 -15.16
CA VAL A 1044 22.24 -18.46 -15.49
C VAL A 1044 22.44 -18.28 -17.01
N ILE A 1045 22.11 -19.30 -17.82
CA ILE A 1045 22.24 -19.27 -19.29
C ILE A 1045 21.03 -18.58 -19.91
N ALA A 1046 19.82 -18.83 -19.39
CA ALA A 1046 18.63 -18.06 -19.77
C ALA A 1046 18.81 -16.57 -19.45
N MET A 1047 19.27 -16.25 -18.23
CA MET A 1047 19.58 -14.88 -17.81
C MET A 1047 20.62 -14.21 -18.71
N TYR A 1048 21.75 -14.88 -19.00
CA TYR A 1048 22.75 -14.37 -19.95
C TYR A 1048 22.17 -14.09 -21.33
N ASN A 1049 21.45 -15.04 -21.92
CA ASN A 1049 20.90 -14.93 -23.28
C ASN A 1049 19.91 -13.76 -23.37
N VAL A 1050 19.05 -13.59 -22.36
CA VAL A 1050 18.06 -12.52 -22.32
C VAL A 1050 18.72 -11.16 -22.07
N THR A 1051 19.61 -11.02 -21.09
CA THR A 1051 20.30 -9.74 -20.83
C THR A 1051 21.16 -9.31 -22.03
N LYS A 1052 21.82 -10.25 -22.73
CA LYS A 1052 22.59 -9.95 -23.95
C LYS A 1052 21.72 -9.47 -25.10
N SER A 1053 20.55 -10.09 -25.28
CA SER A 1053 19.56 -9.70 -26.28
C SER A 1053 18.94 -8.35 -25.95
N ALA A 1054 18.61 -8.12 -24.68
CA ALA A 1054 18.10 -6.85 -24.16
C ALA A 1054 19.12 -5.71 -24.33
N LYS A 1055 20.41 -5.90 -23.98
CA LYS A 1055 21.46 -4.91 -24.22
C LYS A 1055 21.52 -4.54 -25.71
N LYS A 1056 21.59 -5.53 -26.61
CA LYS A 1056 21.61 -5.30 -28.06
C LYS A 1056 20.39 -4.50 -28.52
N PHE A 1057 19.20 -4.83 -28.02
CA PHE A 1057 17.97 -4.10 -28.33
C PHE A 1057 18.02 -2.65 -27.81
N CYS A 1058 18.32 -2.45 -26.51
CA CYS A 1058 18.36 -1.13 -25.88
C CYS A 1058 19.34 -0.17 -26.58
N VAL A 1059 20.53 -0.65 -26.94
CA VAL A 1059 21.55 0.16 -27.62
C VAL A 1059 21.16 0.49 -29.07
N THR A 1060 20.61 -0.49 -29.82
CA THR A 1060 20.27 -0.26 -31.24
C THR A 1060 18.94 0.46 -31.48
N GLN A 1061 17.94 0.24 -30.62
CA GLN A 1061 16.59 0.81 -30.76
C GLN A 1061 16.34 2.02 -29.85
N GLN A 1062 17.24 2.29 -28.90
CA GLN A 1062 17.16 3.39 -27.92
C GLN A 1062 15.82 3.42 -27.16
N LYS A 1063 15.34 2.22 -26.81
CA LYS A 1063 14.08 1.89 -26.11
C LYS A 1063 14.38 0.95 -24.93
N PRO A 1064 13.61 1.02 -23.83
CA PRO A 1064 13.81 0.15 -22.67
C PRO A 1064 13.38 -1.30 -22.93
N VAL A 1065 13.93 -2.21 -22.12
CA VAL A 1065 13.48 -3.61 -21.97
C VAL A 1065 13.35 -3.92 -20.49
N LEU A 1066 12.28 -4.62 -20.11
CA LEU A 1066 12.04 -5.12 -18.76
C LEU A 1066 12.26 -6.64 -18.73
N ILE A 1067 13.01 -7.12 -17.73
CA ILE A 1067 13.29 -8.55 -17.52
C ILE A 1067 12.79 -8.90 -16.12
N GLU A 1068 11.82 -9.82 -16.02
CA GLU A 1068 11.34 -10.36 -14.75
C GLU A 1068 11.99 -11.73 -14.50
N ALA A 1069 12.98 -11.77 -13.61
CA ALA A 1069 13.72 -12.99 -13.29
C ALA A 1069 13.07 -13.73 -12.12
N MET A 1070 12.40 -14.84 -12.41
CA MET A 1070 11.69 -15.66 -11.42
C MET A 1070 12.69 -16.49 -10.62
N THR A 1071 12.86 -16.14 -9.34
CA THR A 1071 13.80 -16.79 -8.41
C THR A 1071 13.14 -16.94 -7.02
N TYR A 1072 13.83 -17.57 -6.07
CA TYR A 1072 13.36 -17.75 -4.70
C TYR A 1072 14.45 -17.38 -3.70
N ARG A 1073 14.13 -16.43 -2.80
CA ARG A 1073 15.03 -15.96 -1.73
C ARG A 1073 15.17 -17.03 -0.64
N LEU A 1074 16.11 -17.96 -0.79
CA LEU A 1074 16.36 -19.05 0.15
C LEU A 1074 16.77 -18.53 1.54
N GLY A 1075 17.51 -17.42 1.59
CA GLY A 1075 17.90 -16.76 2.84
C GLY A 1075 16.76 -16.01 3.54
N HIS A 1076 17.00 -15.65 4.81
CA HIS A 1076 16.27 -14.57 5.49
C HIS A 1076 16.42 -13.25 4.71
N HIS A 1077 15.55 -12.28 4.97
CA HIS A 1077 15.62 -10.96 4.32
C HIS A 1077 16.97 -10.27 4.60
N SER A 1078 17.41 -10.28 5.86
CA SER A 1078 18.71 -9.78 6.31
C SER A 1078 19.13 -10.48 7.61
N THR A 1079 20.28 -10.14 8.19
CA THR A 1079 20.67 -10.58 9.54
C THR A 1079 19.74 -10.10 10.66
N SER A 1080 18.80 -9.20 10.39
CA SER A 1080 17.81 -8.68 11.34
C SER A 1080 16.43 -9.34 11.18
N ASP A 1081 16.32 -10.36 10.33
CA ASP A 1081 15.06 -11.05 9.98
C ASP A 1081 15.12 -12.54 10.39
N ASP A 1082 14.00 -13.07 10.84
CA ASP A 1082 13.78 -14.51 10.99
C ASP A 1082 12.61 -14.92 10.10
N SER A 1083 12.93 -15.49 8.94
CA SER A 1083 11.92 -15.88 7.96
C SER A 1083 11.14 -17.14 8.31
N THR A 1084 11.45 -17.83 9.42
CA THR A 1084 10.64 -18.97 9.89
C THR A 1084 9.35 -18.52 10.58
N ALA A 1085 9.28 -17.25 11.00
CA ALA A 1085 8.08 -16.66 11.59
C ALA A 1085 6.94 -16.38 10.57
N TYR A 1086 7.21 -16.44 9.25
CA TYR A 1086 6.24 -16.10 8.21
C TYR A 1086 6.33 -16.91 6.90
N ARG A 1087 7.16 -17.96 6.83
CA ARG A 1087 7.20 -18.93 5.73
C ARG A 1087 7.22 -20.35 6.27
N SER A 1088 6.66 -21.31 5.52
CA SER A 1088 6.72 -22.71 5.94
C SER A 1088 8.09 -23.32 5.68
N ILE A 1089 8.46 -24.33 6.47
CA ILE A 1089 9.71 -25.07 6.30
C ILE A 1089 9.66 -25.88 4.99
N ASP A 1090 8.49 -26.41 4.63
CA ASP A 1090 8.27 -27.22 3.44
C ASP A 1090 8.44 -26.42 2.13
N GLU A 1091 7.95 -25.17 2.11
CA GLU A 1091 8.16 -24.21 1.00
C GLU A 1091 9.65 -23.96 0.78
N ILE A 1092 10.38 -23.66 1.87
CA ILE A 1092 11.84 -23.43 1.80
C ILE A 1092 12.56 -24.70 1.34
N ALA A 1093 12.15 -25.88 1.81
CA ALA A 1093 12.74 -27.16 1.42
C ALA A 1093 12.52 -27.48 -0.07
N GLN A 1094 11.34 -27.20 -0.62
CA GLN A 1094 11.01 -27.42 -2.03
C GLN A 1094 11.94 -26.64 -2.97
N TRP A 1095 12.23 -25.37 -2.64
CA TRP A 1095 13.14 -24.53 -3.41
C TRP A 1095 14.62 -24.84 -3.14
N ASN A 1096 14.97 -25.22 -1.91
CA ASN A 1096 16.33 -25.61 -1.54
C ASN A 1096 16.77 -26.95 -2.19
N ALA A 1097 15.83 -27.75 -2.70
CA ALA A 1097 16.12 -28.90 -3.55
C ALA A 1097 16.53 -28.53 -4.99
N HIS A 1098 16.24 -27.31 -5.46
CA HIS A 1098 16.45 -26.86 -6.84
C HIS A 1098 17.30 -25.57 -6.98
N PRO A 1099 18.43 -25.39 -6.27
CA PRO A 1099 19.17 -24.14 -6.25
C PRO A 1099 19.91 -23.87 -7.58
N PRO A 1100 20.14 -22.59 -7.94
CA PRO A 1100 20.81 -22.22 -9.20
C PRO A 1100 22.20 -22.84 -9.37
N LEU A 1101 22.96 -22.92 -8.27
CA LEU A 1101 24.28 -23.56 -8.24
C LEU A 1101 24.23 -25.02 -8.68
N ALA A 1102 23.28 -25.82 -8.17
CA ALA A 1102 23.16 -27.23 -8.55
C ALA A 1102 22.75 -27.39 -10.02
N LYS A 1103 21.80 -26.58 -10.50
CA LYS A 1103 21.36 -26.60 -11.91
C LYS A 1103 22.53 -26.32 -12.86
N PHE A 1104 23.35 -25.30 -12.57
CA PHE A 1104 24.50 -24.96 -13.42
C PHE A 1104 25.68 -25.92 -13.23
N ARG A 1105 25.92 -26.45 -12.02
CA ARG A 1105 26.95 -27.48 -11.77
C ARG A 1105 26.72 -28.72 -12.62
N LEU A 1106 25.49 -29.27 -12.60
CA LEU A 1106 25.11 -30.45 -13.38
C LEU A 1106 25.31 -30.24 -14.89
N TYR A 1107 25.08 -29.02 -15.38
CA TYR A 1107 25.37 -28.66 -16.77
C TYR A 1107 26.88 -28.69 -17.07
N LEU A 1108 27.73 -28.08 -16.23
CA LEU A 1108 29.19 -28.11 -16.44
C LEU A 1108 29.80 -29.51 -16.30
N GLU A 1109 29.27 -30.34 -15.41
CA GLU A 1109 29.63 -31.76 -15.29
C GLU A 1109 29.25 -32.54 -16.55
N SER A 1110 28.06 -32.28 -17.13
CA SER A 1110 27.64 -32.89 -18.41
C SER A 1110 28.51 -32.49 -19.62
N LEU A 1111 29.25 -31.38 -19.52
CA LEU A 1111 30.24 -30.95 -20.51
C LEU A 1111 31.68 -31.41 -20.18
N GLY A 1112 31.90 -32.10 -19.06
CA GLY A 1112 33.25 -32.48 -18.58
C GLY A 1112 34.10 -31.31 -18.06
N LEU A 1113 33.49 -30.12 -17.86
CA LEU A 1113 34.18 -28.91 -17.42
C LEU A 1113 34.32 -28.83 -15.90
N TRP A 1114 33.49 -29.55 -15.15
CA TRP A 1114 33.47 -29.55 -13.69
C TRP A 1114 33.40 -30.95 -13.09
N CYS A 1115 33.74 -31.06 -11.81
CA CYS A 1115 33.63 -32.29 -11.00
C CYS A 1115 33.81 -31.97 -9.51
N GLU A 1116 33.43 -32.92 -8.64
CA GLU A 1116 33.54 -32.82 -7.18
C GLU A 1116 34.93 -32.38 -6.68
N LYS A 1117 36.01 -32.84 -7.33
CA LYS A 1117 37.37 -32.41 -6.97
C LYS A 1117 37.58 -30.91 -7.20
N ARG A 1118 37.13 -30.38 -8.34
CA ARG A 1118 37.23 -28.94 -8.66
C ARG A 1118 36.32 -28.09 -7.77
N GLU A 1119 35.16 -28.63 -7.39
CA GLU A 1119 34.25 -28.02 -6.42
C GLU A 1119 34.96 -27.81 -5.07
N GLN A 1120 35.50 -28.88 -4.48
CA GLN A 1120 36.11 -28.78 -3.15
C GLN A 1120 37.43 -27.99 -3.16
N GLU A 1121 38.22 -28.05 -4.23
CA GLU A 1121 39.39 -27.19 -4.44
C GLU A 1121 39.01 -25.70 -4.50
N LEU A 1122 37.92 -25.37 -5.18
CA LEU A 1122 37.38 -24.00 -5.23
C LEU A 1122 36.88 -23.56 -3.85
N ILE A 1123 35.98 -24.31 -3.22
CA ILE A 1123 35.42 -23.96 -1.90
C ILE A 1123 36.54 -23.76 -0.86
N ASN A 1124 37.54 -24.64 -0.83
CA ASN A 1124 38.66 -24.55 0.11
C ASN A 1124 39.56 -23.33 -0.16
N SER A 1125 39.85 -23.03 -1.44
CA SER A 1125 40.70 -21.88 -1.80
C SER A 1125 39.98 -20.56 -1.55
N THR A 1126 38.73 -20.42 -2.00
CA THR A 1126 37.91 -19.23 -1.77
C THR A 1126 37.65 -18.98 -0.29
N LYS A 1127 37.35 -20.01 0.52
CA LYS A 1127 37.22 -19.87 1.99
C LYS A 1127 38.50 -19.33 2.63
N LYS A 1128 39.68 -19.81 2.18
CA LYS A 1128 40.98 -19.34 2.68
C LYS A 1128 41.28 -17.90 2.27
N GLU A 1129 40.84 -17.48 1.09
CA GLU A 1129 40.96 -16.09 0.61
C GLU A 1129 40.05 -15.13 1.39
N ILE A 1130 38.78 -15.50 1.60
CA ILE A 1130 37.81 -14.72 2.37
C ILE A 1130 38.25 -14.57 3.83
N LEU A 1131 38.70 -15.64 4.49
CA LEU A 1131 39.17 -15.58 5.87
C LEU A 1131 40.39 -14.65 6.02
N ARG A 1132 41.35 -14.70 5.09
CA ARG A 1132 42.47 -13.74 5.06
C ARG A 1132 42.02 -12.30 4.84
N ALA A 1133 41.05 -12.08 3.96
CA ALA A 1133 40.49 -10.74 3.71
C ALA A 1133 39.76 -10.19 4.94
N ILE A 1134 39.17 -11.06 5.77
CA ILE A 1134 38.58 -10.71 7.07
C ILE A 1134 39.67 -10.42 8.11
N GLU A 1135 40.67 -11.29 8.25
CA GLU A 1135 41.82 -11.12 9.15
C GLU A 1135 42.55 -9.79 8.89
N ASP A 1136 42.72 -9.42 7.62
CA ASP A 1136 43.28 -8.16 7.14
C ASP A 1136 42.35 -6.95 7.41
N ALA A 1137 41.04 -7.09 7.12
CA ALA A 1137 40.08 -6.01 7.34
C ALA A 1137 39.79 -5.72 8.83
N GLU A 1138 39.93 -6.71 9.71
CA GLU A 1138 39.79 -6.56 11.18
C GLU A 1138 40.98 -5.88 11.84
N GLN A 1139 42.19 -6.04 11.29
CA GLN A 1139 43.40 -5.39 11.79
C GLN A 1139 43.49 -3.91 11.39
N LYS A 1140 42.69 -3.46 10.41
CA LYS A 1140 42.68 -2.08 9.93
C LYS A 1140 41.81 -1.18 10.80
N SER A 1141 42.42 -0.09 11.28
CA SER A 1141 41.74 1.01 11.97
C SER A 1141 40.61 1.62 11.13
N LYS A 1142 39.66 2.30 11.79
CA LYS A 1142 38.59 3.05 11.13
C LYS A 1142 39.13 4.32 10.43
N PRO A 1143 38.42 4.88 9.44
CA PRO A 1143 38.77 6.16 8.81
C PRO A 1143 38.89 7.29 9.84
N HIS A 1144 39.76 8.29 9.60
CA HIS A 1144 39.94 9.42 10.51
C HIS A 1144 38.59 10.10 10.78
N TRP A 1145 38.33 10.51 12.03
CA TRP A 1145 37.01 11.02 12.46
C TRP A 1145 36.55 12.26 11.66
N GLU A 1146 37.49 13.06 11.14
CA GLU A 1146 37.20 14.18 10.22
C GLU A 1146 36.42 13.76 8.97
N ASN A 1147 36.51 12.49 8.54
CA ASN A 1147 35.74 12.00 7.39
C ASN A 1147 34.22 12.02 7.62
N LEU A 1148 33.74 12.20 8.85
CA LEU A 1148 32.35 12.55 9.14
C LEU A 1148 31.92 13.88 8.48
N PHE A 1149 32.84 14.84 8.34
CA PHE A 1149 32.58 16.19 7.86
C PHE A 1149 32.97 16.41 6.39
N THR A 1150 33.86 15.58 5.84
CA THR A 1150 34.26 15.68 4.41
C THR A 1150 33.18 15.10 3.48
N ASP A 1151 33.20 15.52 2.21
CA ASP A 1151 32.29 15.12 1.12
C ASP A 1151 30.77 15.40 1.32
N VAL A 1152 30.32 15.92 2.47
CA VAL A 1152 28.94 16.43 2.68
C VAL A 1152 28.58 17.48 1.63
N TYR A 1153 29.58 18.29 1.25
CA TYR A 1153 29.63 19.09 0.04
C TYR A 1153 31.00 18.88 -0.64
N LYS A 1154 31.13 19.22 -1.92
CA LYS A 1154 32.41 19.16 -2.67
C LYS A 1154 33.52 19.95 -1.98
N GLU A 1155 33.18 21.08 -1.38
CA GLU A 1155 34.06 21.96 -0.61
C GLU A 1155 33.41 22.22 0.74
N ILE A 1156 34.18 22.08 1.83
CA ILE A 1156 33.65 22.12 3.21
C ILE A 1156 33.22 23.56 3.55
N PRO A 1157 31.91 23.84 3.76
CA PRO A 1157 31.44 25.17 4.11
C PRO A 1157 31.88 25.58 5.52
N ASP A 1158 31.99 26.88 5.79
CA ASP A 1158 32.55 27.38 7.06
C ASP A 1158 31.78 26.94 8.31
N HIS A 1159 30.47 26.69 8.19
CA HIS A 1159 29.69 26.14 9.31
C HIS A 1159 30.06 24.68 9.63
N ILE A 1160 30.37 23.86 8.62
CA ILE A 1160 30.87 22.49 8.79
C ILE A 1160 32.32 22.52 9.28
N ARG A 1161 33.16 23.41 8.75
CA ARG A 1161 34.53 23.65 9.25
C ARG A 1161 34.52 24.02 10.74
N LYS A 1162 33.60 24.88 11.16
CA LYS A 1162 33.39 25.25 12.57
C LYS A 1162 32.90 24.07 13.42
N GLN A 1163 32.03 23.21 12.90
CA GLN A 1163 31.63 21.97 13.59
C GLN A 1163 32.81 21.00 13.75
N MET A 1164 33.65 20.87 12.72
CA MET A 1164 34.85 20.03 12.75
C MET A 1164 35.84 20.49 13.82
N SER A 1165 36.15 21.79 13.90
CA SER A 1165 37.01 22.35 14.96
C SER A 1165 36.35 22.47 16.35
N LEU A 1166 35.04 22.23 16.46
CA LEU A 1166 34.38 22.00 17.76
C LEU A 1166 34.52 20.53 18.17
N MET A 1167 34.39 19.60 17.23
CA MET A 1167 34.64 18.17 17.46
C MET A 1167 36.11 17.90 17.82
N GLU A 1168 37.05 18.58 17.17
CA GLU A 1168 38.48 18.57 17.46
C GLU A 1168 38.75 18.85 18.95
N LYS A 1169 38.28 20.00 19.45
CA LYS A 1169 38.41 20.41 20.86
C LYS A 1169 37.68 19.48 21.83
N HIS A 1170 36.49 19.01 21.44
CA HIS A 1170 35.74 18.04 22.23
C HIS A 1170 36.49 16.71 22.37
N LEU A 1171 37.23 16.28 21.34
CA LEU A 1171 38.10 15.11 21.42
C LEU A 1171 39.42 15.40 22.17
N GLU A 1172 39.96 16.62 22.14
CA GLU A 1172 41.11 16.99 23.00
C GLU A 1172 40.76 16.89 24.50
N GLU A 1173 39.56 17.38 24.87
CA GLU A 1173 39.04 17.45 26.24
C GLU A 1173 38.51 16.10 26.75
N PHE A 1174 37.77 15.33 25.93
CA PHE A 1174 37.02 14.13 26.36
C PHE A 1174 37.51 12.80 25.72
N LYS A 1175 38.74 12.74 25.21
CA LYS A 1175 39.32 11.57 24.50
C LYS A 1175 39.06 10.20 25.16
N GLU A 1176 39.14 10.10 26.48
CA GLU A 1176 38.92 8.85 27.23
C GLU A 1176 37.48 8.29 27.13
N HIS A 1177 36.53 9.08 26.65
CA HIS A 1177 35.15 8.65 26.41
C HIS A 1177 34.92 8.16 24.98
N TYR A 1178 35.93 8.21 24.10
CA TYR A 1178 35.84 7.83 22.70
C TYR A 1178 36.84 6.71 22.34
N PRO A 1179 36.48 5.76 21.45
CA PRO A 1179 37.34 4.63 21.07
C PRO A 1179 38.43 5.04 20.05
N LEU A 1180 39.14 6.16 20.29
CA LEU A 1180 40.04 6.79 19.33
C LEU A 1180 41.22 5.92 18.90
N SER A 1181 41.66 4.97 19.74
CA SER A 1181 42.67 3.97 19.39
C SER A 1181 42.25 3.00 18.27
N SER A 1182 40.95 2.89 18.00
CA SER A 1182 40.42 2.10 16.88
C SER A 1182 40.38 2.89 15.57
N PHE A 1183 40.65 4.19 15.60
CA PHE A 1183 40.61 5.07 14.44
C PHE A 1183 42.03 5.37 13.95
N THR A 1184 42.18 5.63 12.65
CA THR A 1184 43.42 6.20 12.13
C THR A 1184 43.67 7.56 12.78
N HIS A 1185 44.93 7.93 12.95
CA HIS A 1185 45.37 9.26 13.42
C HIS A 1185 45.87 10.08 12.23
N THR A 1186 45.77 11.42 12.33
CA THR A 1186 46.52 12.36 11.49
C THR A 1186 48.04 12.18 11.69
N LYS A 1187 48.80 12.55 10.65
CA LYS A 1187 50.27 12.52 10.62
C LYS A 1187 50.84 13.93 10.73
#